data_AF-A0A2V5KDH4-F1
#
_entry.id   AF-A0A2V5KDH4-F1
#
_cell.length_a   1.000
_cell.length_b   1.000
_cell.length_c   1.000
_cell.angle_alpha   90.00
_cell.angle_beta   90.00
_cell.angle_gamma   90.00
#
_symmetry.space_group_name_H-M   'P 1'
#
loop_
_entity.id
_entity.type
_entity.pdbx_description
1 polymer ?
#
loop_
_entity_poly.entity_id
_entity_poly.type
_entity_poly.pdbx_seq_one_letter_code
_entity_poly.pdbx_strand_id
1 'polypeptide(L)'
;MNHMTKRKSIAAALMALLLFLGVLPAAASAKTEPLFDFWVPTNTQKVMRDQPAPADGGVKTLRMEAARNEYEGGQVIVRTGSEPLRKLQVSVSELKQTDGSAKIRRDDIRLFRQHYIEVTTSTTAAYPKGWYPDALIPLDEEGKLEVAAGQNQGIWIKVYVPKGQPAGTYTGELTLHETGNPVRVPIELTVWDFELTDESHTKTAFTLWGDQVAYAHGGISGEPFWALLDKYYWASVDNRLTPSYLPVPFDNVDEFVRRAEPYITNPKVSAYRLALYRDAAGNVDEAKSKELVDKLRDKGLLGKAFYYLVDEPGVNRYPDVRNYKDILRRVAPDVPSLVTIQPVDELVGDVDIWVPEIDKYDYDFAHERQALGDHVWWYTCVVPKHPFPSYHLDDDSVGTRLLSWMQRDNDVEGTLFWSTTIFKKWNGKQYVDRDVWTDPMAFPGANGDGYLFYPGTALGIDGPIGTIRMETLREGAEDYEYLWLLEQRLNEAAAKLGIGEGTFSAKEAIQPYYDRLYDHIRDYEENPEKLLQVRREVAESIVALERDPAALVTVGTPVPGSRTITVFAGKGAQVAVNGQTLAPSVTADTYDRFDTTIALAPGLHDVTVAVSAGGATKTIVLKLAVKETAQTYAIALNRAETEQAVKRWTSSTVETSLSGEHATEGAHSLKAVYKAGAKFPNIRLFEAGKGFRSADWSAFEALEFDVFNPGETVQFYVKFHGLNGKTDDTFMQYVRAGRGETIRVPLKQVNLDLTQMKGIELWMWQQSAAKTLYFDNFRFVSGEPADSMEP
;
A
#
# COMPACT_ATOMS: atom_id res chain seq x y z
N MET A 1 -62.07 68.88 63.20
CA MET A 1 -60.74 68.40 62.74
C MET A 1 -60.57 68.81 61.29
N ASN A 2 -59.58 69.70 61.11
CA ASN A 2 -59.21 70.54 59.96
C ASN A 2 -59.29 69.85 58.58
N HIS A 3 -60.00 70.41 57.59
CA HIS A 3 -59.68 71.59 56.72
C HIS A 3 -58.49 71.33 55.77
N MET A 4 -58.43 71.75 54.51
CA MET A 4 -59.33 72.26 53.46
C MET A 4 -58.40 72.63 52.27
N THR A 5 -58.87 72.47 51.03
CA THR A 5 -58.58 73.30 49.81
C THR A 5 -57.22 73.36 49.08
N LYS A 6 -57.29 72.92 47.79
CA LYS A 6 -56.96 73.57 46.48
C LYS A 6 -55.60 74.23 46.15
N ARG A 7 -55.03 73.75 45.02
CA ARG A 7 -54.33 74.40 43.86
C ARG A 7 -52.99 75.15 44.06
N LYS A 8 -51.92 74.72 43.34
CA LYS A 8 -51.13 75.44 42.29
C LYS A 8 -49.69 74.85 42.10
N SER A 9 -49.25 74.78 40.82
CA SER A 9 -47.90 75.01 40.21
C SER A 9 -46.64 74.31 40.79
N ILE A 10 -45.71 73.67 40.04
CA ILE A 10 -44.59 74.19 39.19
C ILE A 10 -43.91 72.90 38.62
N ALA A 11 -43.76 72.59 37.32
CA ALA A 11 -42.92 73.16 36.26
C ALA A 11 -41.39 73.13 36.52
N ALA A 12 -40.70 72.02 36.24
CA ALA A 12 -39.26 72.02 35.93
C ALA A 12 -38.83 70.77 35.13
N ALA A 13 -38.15 71.02 34.00
CA ALA A 13 -37.27 70.13 33.24
C ALA A 13 -37.87 68.98 32.39
N LEU A 14 -38.56 69.34 31.30
CA LEU A 14 -38.78 68.46 30.14
C LEU A 14 -39.00 69.31 28.87
N MET A 15 -37.90 69.73 28.24
CA MET A 15 -37.72 70.16 26.83
C MET A 15 -36.59 71.19 26.72
N ALA A 16 -35.42 70.78 26.21
CA ALA A 16 -34.56 71.55 25.30
C ALA A 16 -33.19 70.86 25.17
N LEU A 17 -33.07 69.86 24.29
CA LEU A 17 -31.91 69.70 23.41
C LEU A 17 -32.20 68.62 22.34
N LEU A 18 -33.11 68.96 21.42
CA LEU A 18 -33.02 68.49 20.05
C LEU A 18 -31.95 69.37 19.36
N LEU A 19 -31.10 68.75 18.53
CA LEU A 19 -29.95 69.29 17.80
C LEU A 19 -28.58 69.11 18.48
N PHE A 20 -28.09 67.88 18.49
CA PHE A 20 -26.79 67.51 17.93
C PHE A 20 -26.79 65.99 17.71
N LEU A 21 -27.14 65.55 16.49
CA LEU A 21 -26.74 64.24 15.99
C LEU A 21 -25.22 64.28 15.81
N GLY A 22 -24.50 64.02 16.90
CA GLY A 22 -23.08 63.69 16.89
C GLY A 22 -22.95 62.20 16.66
N VAL A 23 -22.37 61.84 15.52
CA VAL A 23 -21.92 60.51 15.14
C VAL A 23 -21.28 59.81 16.35
N LEU A 24 -21.99 58.86 16.95
CA LEU A 24 -21.31 57.79 17.67
C LEU A 24 -20.59 56.97 16.59
N PRO A 25 -19.26 56.80 16.63
CA PRO A 25 -18.64 55.85 15.75
C PRO A 25 -19.30 54.51 16.06
N ALA A 26 -19.92 53.91 15.04
CA ALA A 26 -20.15 52.47 15.06
C ALA A 26 -18.81 51.88 15.51
N ALA A 27 -18.79 51.27 16.69
CA ALA A 27 -17.62 50.55 17.14
C ALA A 27 -17.28 49.61 15.99
N ALA A 28 -16.20 49.91 15.29
CA ALA A 28 -15.66 49.04 14.28
C ALA A 28 -15.49 47.72 15.01
N SER A 29 -16.31 46.74 14.67
CA SER A 29 -16.02 45.35 15.00
C SER A 29 -14.70 45.11 14.29
N ALA A 30 -13.60 45.32 15.01
CA ALA A 30 -12.28 45.00 14.53
C ALA A 30 -12.40 43.52 14.19
N LYS A 31 -12.40 43.20 12.89
CA LYS A 31 -12.18 41.84 12.42
C LYS A 31 -10.76 41.53 12.87
N THR A 32 -10.62 41.03 14.10
CA THR A 32 -9.38 40.41 14.53
C THR A 32 -9.17 39.25 13.56
N GLU A 33 -8.13 39.36 12.74
CA GLU A 33 -7.68 38.24 11.94
C GLU A 33 -7.43 37.05 12.87
N PRO A 34 -7.73 35.82 12.42
CA PRO A 34 -7.50 34.65 13.25
C PRO A 34 -6.04 34.59 13.69
N LEU A 35 -5.81 34.20 14.95
CA LEU A 35 -4.47 34.12 15.55
C LEU A 35 -3.63 32.94 15.00
N PHE A 36 -4.11 32.28 13.96
CA PHE A 36 -3.55 31.07 13.38
C PHE A 36 -3.85 31.00 11.88
N ASP A 37 -2.95 30.33 11.18
CA ASP A 37 -3.14 29.88 9.81
C ASP A 37 -3.67 28.45 9.80
N PHE A 38 -4.36 28.08 8.72
CA PHE A 38 -4.76 26.70 8.47
C PHE A 38 -4.63 26.33 6.99
N TRP A 39 -4.43 25.05 6.68
CA TRP A 39 -4.53 24.51 5.33
C TRP A 39 -4.96 23.04 5.36
N VAL A 40 -5.31 22.52 4.19
CA VAL A 40 -5.84 21.18 3.99
C VAL A 40 -4.91 20.41 3.04
N PRO A 41 -3.99 19.59 3.56
CA PRO A 41 -3.25 18.64 2.74
C PRO A 41 -4.10 17.40 2.41
N THR A 42 -3.63 16.56 1.49
CA THR A 42 -4.24 15.25 1.19
C THR A 42 -4.12 14.29 2.38
N ASN A 43 -4.93 13.23 2.45
CA ASN A 43 -4.93 12.24 3.54
C ASN A 43 -3.66 11.38 3.61
N THR A 44 -2.89 11.23 2.52
CA THR A 44 -1.62 10.47 2.51
C THR A 44 -0.40 11.31 2.87
N GLN A 45 -0.50 12.64 2.89
CA GLN A 45 0.61 13.51 3.24
C GLN A 45 0.82 13.60 4.77
N LYS A 46 2.01 13.24 5.25
CA LYS A 46 2.41 13.44 6.66
C LYS A 46 3.02 14.81 6.87
N VAL A 47 2.23 15.77 7.35
CA VAL A 47 2.74 17.11 7.69
C VAL A 47 3.49 17.04 9.02
N MET A 48 4.82 17.23 9.01
CA MET A 48 5.62 17.20 10.25
C MET A 48 5.29 18.40 11.16
N ARG A 49 5.48 18.24 12.47
CA ARG A 49 5.14 19.26 13.48
C ARG A 49 5.80 20.61 13.21
N ASP A 50 7.06 20.56 12.78
CA ASP A 50 7.91 21.73 12.57
C ASP A 50 8.02 22.11 11.07
N GLN A 51 7.26 21.44 10.19
CA GLN A 51 7.22 21.77 8.77
C GLN A 51 6.66 23.18 8.55
N PRO A 52 7.29 24.01 7.69
CA PRO A 52 6.75 25.32 7.33
C PRO A 52 5.36 25.21 6.69
N ALA A 53 4.51 26.22 6.92
CA ALA A 53 3.26 26.35 6.18
C ALA A 53 3.54 26.59 4.68
N PRO A 54 2.65 26.15 3.77
CA PRO A 54 2.77 26.43 2.34
C PRO A 54 2.85 27.94 2.06
N ALA A 55 3.76 28.35 1.19
CA ALA A 55 4.00 29.78 0.89
C ALA A 55 2.81 30.46 0.20
N ASP A 56 2.00 29.71 -0.53
CA ASP A 56 0.75 30.13 -1.18
C ASP A 56 -0.47 30.01 -0.24
N GLY A 57 -0.25 29.60 1.01
CA GLY A 57 -1.28 29.33 2.00
C GLY A 57 -1.95 27.96 1.87
N GLY A 58 -1.70 27.19 0.81
CA GLY A 58 -2.28 25.87 0.59
C GLY A 58 -3.80 25.86 0.38
N VAL A 59 -4.35 24.66 0.17
CA VAL A 59 -5.78 24.44 -0.03
C VAL A 59 -6.58 24.77 1.24
N LYS A 60 -7.74 25.41 1.09
CA LYS A 60 -8.60 25.85 2.21
C LYS A 60 -9.92 25.10 2.35
N THR A 61 -10.22 24.21 1.40
CA THR A 61 -11.45 23.39 1.38
C THR A 61 -11.07 21.92 1.52
N LEU A 62 -11.68 21.22 2.46
CA LEU A 62 -11.55 19.78 2.57
C LEU A 62 -12.46 19.10 1.54
N ARG A 63 -11.83 18.49 0.53
CA ARG A 63 -12.51 17.76 -0.54
C ARG A 63 -12.30 16.27 -0.34
N MET A 64 -13.39 15.52 -0.28
CA MET A 64 -13.40 14.08 -0.06
C MET A 64 -14.34 13.40 -1.06
N GLU A 65 -14.07 12.15 -1.39
CA GLU A 65 -14.88 11.37 -2.34
C GLU A 65 -14.98 9.94 -1.86
N ALA A 66 -16.20 9.44 -1.73
CA ALA A 66 -16.47 8.11 -1.16
C ALA A 66 -17.69 7.46 -1.81
N ALA A 67 -17.69 6.14 -1.88
CA ALA A 67 -18.84 5.31 -2.18
C ALA A 67 -19.74 5.20 -0.94
N ARG A 68 -20.94 4.63 -1.13
CA ARG A 68 -21.75 4.20 0.00
C ARG A 68 -21.05 3.05 0.73
N ASN A 69 -21.24 2.97 2.05
CA ASN A 69 -20.61 1.98 2.94
C ASN A 69 -19.07 2.12 3.05
N GLU A 70 -18.55 3.31 2.81
CA GLU A 70 -17.11 3.60 2.87
C GLU A 70 -16.79 4.60 3.98
N TYR A 71 -15.57 4.56 4.51
CA TYR A 71 -15.03 5.65 5.31
C TYR A 71 -14.05 6.49 4.46
N GLU A 72 -14.04 7.81 4.60
CA GLU A 72 -13.02 8.65 3.95
C GLU A 72 -12.34 9.54 4.98
N GLY A 73 -11.02 9.58 4.92
CA GLY A 73 -10.16 10.39 5.77
C GLY A 73 -9.87 11.76 5.16
N GLY A 74 -9.67 12.74 6.03
CA GLY A 74 -9.24 14.08 5.65
C GLY A 74 -8.49 14.76 6.78
N GLN A 75 -7.73 15.80 6.50
CA GLN A 75 -7.01 16.52 7.54
C GLN A 75 -6.98 18.04 7.34
N VAL A 76 -7.00 18.74 8.46
CA VAL A 76 -6.80 20.19 8.55
C VAL A 76 -5.62 20.44 9.46
N ILE A 77 -4.62 21.18 8.99
CA ILE A 77 -3.48 21.60 9.79
C ILE A 77 -3.76 23.00 10.31
N VAL A 78 -3.58 23.20 11.62
CA VAL A 78 -3.60 24.51 12.27
C VAL A 78 -2.19 24.85 12.71
N ARG A 79 -1.73 26.06 12.41
CA ARG A 79 -0.42 26.58 12.82
C ARG A 79 -0.56 27.97 13.40
N THR A 80 0.02 28.20 14.56
CA THR A 80 0.03 29.52 15.19
C THR A 80 1.37 30.23 14.98
N GLY A 81 1.36 31.56 15.13
CA GLY A 81 2.57 32.38 15.15
C GLY A 81 3.33 32.24 16.47
N SER A 82 3.69 33.36 17.09
CA SER A 82 4.44 33.38 18.35
C SER A 82 3.63 33.00 19.59
N GLU A 83 2.30 33.04 19.50
CA GLU A 83 1.41 32.76 20.63
C GLU A 83 0.73 31.39 20.46
N PRO A 84 0.60 30.59 21.53
CA PRO A 84 -0.11 29.32 21.50
C PRO A 84 -1.64 29.51 21.58
N LEU A 85 -2.39 28.53 21.07
CA LEU A 85 -3.81 28.34 21.41
C LEU A 85 -3.89 27.31 22.53
N ARG A 86 -4.62 27.62 23.61
CA ARG A 86 -4.77 26.76 24.79
C ARG A 86 -6.09 26.01 24.84
N LYS A 87 -7.11 26.48 24.11
CA LYS A 87 -8.48 25.97 24.14
C LYS A 87 -9.15 26.17 22.78
N LEU A 88 -8.48 25.79 21.70
CA LEU A 88 -9.09 25.77 20.38
C LEU A 88 -10.26 24.79 20.41
N GLN A 89 -11.48 25.30 20.25
CA GLN A 89 -12.68 24.50 20.10
C GLN A 89 -12.81 24.09 18.64
N VAL A 90 -12.99 22.80 18.42
CA VAL A 90 -13.15 22.18 17.11
C VAL A 90 -14.51 21.51 17.07
N SER A 91 -15.33 21.88 16.09
CA SER A 91 -16.63 21.24 15.87
C SER A 91 -16.90 21.06 14.38
N VAL A 92 -17.77 20.11 14.03
CA VAL A 92 -18.13 19.82 12.63
C VAL A 92 -19.64 19.83 12.48
N SER A 93 -20.12 20.38 11.37
CA SER A 93 -21.54 20.32 11.03
C SER A 93 -21.94 18.92 10.53
N GLU A 94 -23.24 18.64 10.47
CA GLU A 94 -23.74 17.62 9.54
C GLU A 94 -23.38 18.03 8.09
N LEU A 95 -23.20 17.06 7.19
CA LEU A 95 -23.01 17.35 5.77
C LEU A 95 -24.36 17.23 5.06
N LYS A 96 -24.77 18.30 4.36
CA LYS A 96 -26.08 18.40 3.71
C LYS A 96 -25.93 18.25 2.20
N GLN A 97 -26.79 17.45 1.59
CA GLN A 97 -26.83 17.34 0.15
C GLN A 97 -27.15 18.71 -0.46
N THR A 98 -26.42 19.09 -1.50
CA THR A 98 -26.55 20.41 -2.16
C THR A 98 -27.84 20.56 -2.94
N ASP A 99 -28.33 19.48 -3.54
CA ASP A 99 -29.50 19.42 -4.43
C ASP A 99 -30.64 18.55 -3.88
N GLY A 100 -30.60 18.19 -2.59
CA GLY A 100 -31.56 17.29 -1.97
C GLY A 100 -31.75 17.54 -0.48
N SER A 101 -32.53 16.68 0.18
CA SER A 101 -32.80 16.75 1.63
C SER A 101 -32.00 15.74 2.45
N ALA A 102 -31.19 14.89 1.80
CA ALA A 102 -30.40 13.90 2.50
C ALA A 102 -29.23 14.56 3.24
N LYS A 103 -28.75 13.87 4.28
CA LYS A 103 -27.64 14.34 5.10
C LYS A 103 -26.81 13.19 5.64
N ILE A 104 -25.51 13.42 5.78
CA ILE A 104 -24.61 12.60 6.59
C ILE A 104 -24.60 13.23 7.97
N ARG A 105 -24.93 12.43 8.99
CA ARG A 105 -25.18 12.94 10.34
C ARG A 105 -23.85 13.29 10.98
N ARG A 106 -23.88 14.15 12.01
CA ARG A 106 -22.68 14.39 12.83
C ARG A 106 -22.12 13.05 13.32
N ASP A 107 -22.95 12.13 13.83
CA ASP A 107 -22.47 10.88 14.44
C ASP A 107 -21.70 9.96 13.47
N ASP A 108 -21.83 10.19 12.17
CA ASP A 108 -21.06 9.52 11.12
C ASP A 108 -19.69 10.20 10.86
N ILE A 109 -19.37 11.28 11.57
CA ILE A 109 -18.16 12.08 11.44
C ILE A 109 -17.39 12.07 12.77
N ARG A 110 -16.16 11.58 12.74
CA ARG A 110 -15.25 11.56 13.89
C ARG A 110 -14.09 12.52 13.68
N LEU A 111 -13.72 13.21 14.76
CA LEU A 111 -12.60 14.15 14.78
C LEU A 111 -11.51 13.62 15.71
N PHE A 112 -10.26 13.74 15.29
CA PHE A 112 -9.10 13.29 16.04
C PHE A 112 -8.01 14.36 16.06
N ARG A 113 -7.33 14.47 17.20
CA ARG A 113 -6.04 15.14 17.30
C ARG A 113 -4.95 14.19 16.80
N GLN A 114 -4.15 14.64 15.85
CA GLN A 114 -2.92 13.93 15.47
C GLN A 114 -1.88 14.10 16.59
N HIS A 115 -1.40 12.99 17.14
CA HIS A 115 -0.27 12.95 18.08
C HIS A 115 1.04 12.90 17.30
N TYR A 116 1.99 13.75 17.68
CA TYR A 116 3.31 13.80 17.06
C TYR A 116 4.34 13.05 17.91
N ILE A 117 5.14 12.22 17.26
CA ILE A 117 6.21 11.44 17.89
C ILE A 117 7.57 11.75 17.22
N GLU A 118 8.63 11.80 18.01
CA GLU A 118 9.96 12.17 17.52
C GLU A 118 10.73 10.97 16.99
N VAL A 119 11.09 11.06 15.72
CA VAL A 119 12.02 10.15 15.05
C VAL A 119 13.42 10.74 15.15
N THR A 120 14.21 10.21 16.09
CA THR A 120 15.60 10.62 16.32
C THR A 120 16.61 9.83 15.47
N THR A 121 16.19 8.66 14.99
CA THR A 121 16.93 7.80 14.08
C THR A 121 15.98 7.35 12.98
N SER A 122 16.18 7.85 11.75
CA SER A 122 15.36 7.46 10.61
C SER A 122 15.52 5.98 10.26
N THR A 123 14.45 5.37 9.77
CA THR A 123 14.43 4.00 9.24
C THR A 123 15.30 3.87 8.00
N THR A 124 15.29 4.91 7.16
CA THR A 124 16.01 5.05 5.88
C THR A 124 16.55 6.48 5.75
N ALA A 125 17.54 6.70 4.88
CA ALA A 125 18.05 8.03 4.57
C ALA A 125 17.12 8.84 3.63
N ALA A 126 16.10 8.21 3.03
CA ALA A 126 15.14 8.87 2.16
C ALA A 126 14.27 9.89 2.90
N TYR A 127 13.97 9.63 4.17
CA TYR A 127 13.09 10.47 4.97
C TYR A 127 13.82 11.13 6.14
N PRO A 128 13.52 12.41 6.43
CA PRO A 128 14.23 13.18 7.45
C PRO A 128 13.89 12.68 8.86
N LYS A 129 14.77 13.00 9.81
CA LYS A 129 14.44 12.92 11.23
C LYS A 129 13.48 14.05 11.58
N GLY A 130 12.65 13.88 12.62
CA GLY A 130 11.77 14.94 13.07
C GLY A 130 10.53 14.42 13.78
N TRP A 131 9.56 15.31 13.96
CA TRP A 131 8.31 15.03 14.65
C TRP A 131 7.20 14.70 13.65
N TYR A 132 6.87 13.42 13.54
CA TYR A 132 5.90 12.87 12.61
C TYR A 132 4.53 12.70 13.28
N PRO A 133 3.41 13.01 12.60
CA PRO A 133 2.08 12.66 13.09
C PRO A 133 1.85 11.15 12.92
N ASP A 134 1.27 10.48 13.93
CA ASP A 134 0.91 9.05 13.81
C ASP A 134 -0.40 8.69 14.52
N ALA A 135 -0.46 8.75 15.86
CA ALA A 135 -1.65 8.33 16.59
C ALA A 135 -2.82 9.31 16.38
N LEU A 136 -4.02 8.78 16.17
CA LEU A 136 -5.25 9.55 16.00
C LEU A 136 -6.05 9.52 17.30
N ILE A 137 -5.77 10.47 18.20
CA ILE A 137 -6.43 10.56 19.50
C ILE A 137 -7.82 11.19 19.30
N PRO A 138 -8.94 10.51 19.63
CA PRO A 138 -10.28 11.10 19.50
C PRO A 138 -10.38 12.42 20.26
N LEU A 139 -10.97 13.44 19.63
CA LEU A 139 -11.36 14.65 20.37
C LEU A 139 -12.54 14.33 21.28
N ASP A 140 -12.53 14.89 22.50
CA ASP A 140 -13.64 14.80 23.44
C ASP A 140 -14.88 15.54 22.91
N GLU A 141 -16.03 15.39 23.58
CA GLU A 141 -17.26 16.07 23.18
C GLU A 141 -17.13 17.60 23.24
N GLU A 142 -16.22 18.10 24.09
CA GLU A 142 -15.87 19.51 24.19
C GLU A 142 -15.03 20.01 23.00
N GLY A 143 -14.43 19.10 22.21
CA GLY A 143 -13.63 19.40 21.03
C GLY A 143 -12.43 20.27 21.33
N LYS A 144 -11.85 20.19 22.54
CA LYS A 144 -10.79 21.12 22.98
C LYS A 144 -9.42 20.63 22.56
N LEU A 145 -8.65 21.54 21.98
CA LEU A 145 -7.33 21.27 21.44
C LEU A 145 -6.34 22.39 21.84
N GLU A 146 -5.13 21.97 22.23
CA GLU A 146 -4.00 22.89 22.38
C GLU A 146 -3.18 22.91 21.10
N VAL A 147 -2.71 24.09 20.71
CA VAL A 147 -1.77 24.29 19.59
C VAL A 147 -0.60 25.10 20.12
N ALA A 148 0.58 24.49 20.15
CA ALA A 148 1.79 25.17 20.62
C ALA A 148 2.25 26.25 19.63
N ALA A 149 2.88 27.29 20.18
CA ALA A 149 3.43 28.39 19.39
C ALA A 149 4.39 27.89 18.31
N GLY A 150 4.19 28.31 17.07
CA GLY A 150 5.08 27.97 15.95
C GLY A 150 5.07 26.50 15.53
N GLN A 151 4.11 25.70 15.99
CA GLN A 151 3.99 24.28 15.67
C GLN A 151 2.70 23.98 14.90
N ASN A 152 2.77 22.95 14.06
CA ASN A 152 1.61 22.39 13.38
C ASN A 152 0.87 21.47 14.35
N GLN A 153 -0.45 21.60 14.39
CA GLN A 153 -1.35 20.63 15.01
C GLN A 153 -2.35 20.15 13.97
N GLY A 154 -2.30 18.86 13.66
CA GLY A 154 -3.22 18.23 12.72
C GLY A 154 -4.52 17.83 13.40
N ILE A 155 -5.62 18.07 12.72
CA ILE A 155 -6.96 17.58 13.04
C ILE A 155 -7.33 16.61 11.92
N TRP A 156 -7.52 15.34 12.24
CA TRP A 156 -8.01 14.34 11.31
C TRP A 156 -9.53 14.23 11.39
N ILE A 157 -10.18 14.11 10.24
CA ILE A 157 -11.61 13.92 10.07
C ILE A 157 -11.81 12.57 9.41
N LYS A 158 -12.66 11.71 9.99
CA LYS A 158 -13.09 10.46 9.39
C LYS A 158 -14.59 10.51 9.19
N VAL A 159 -15.04 10.42 7.93
CA VAL A 159 -16.47 10.41 7.58
C VAL A 159 -16.86 9.01 7.16
N TYR A 160 -17.89 8.44 7.77
CA TYR A 160 -18.58 7.26 7.26
C TYR A 160 -19.71 7.69 6.34
N VAL A 161 -19.80 7.09 5.15
CA VAL A 161 -20.95 7.23 4.25
C VAL A 161 -21.88 6.03 4.47
N PRO A 162 -23.06 6.21 5.07
CA PRO A 162 -23.95 5.09 5.35
C PRO A 162 -24.40 4.33 4.10
N LYS A 163 -24.73 3.05 4.26
CA LYS A 163 -25.41 2.26 3.23
C LYS A 163 -26.68 2.95 2.75
N GLY A 164 -26.92 2.91 1.44
CA GLY A 164 -28.06 3.54 0.80
C GLY A 164 -28.06 5.08 0.84
N GLN A 165 -26.98 5.72 1.32
CA GLN A 165 -26.86 7.18 1.28
C GLN A 165 -27.01 7.67 -0.18
N PRO A 166 -27.90 8.63 -0.48
CA PRO A 166 -28.07 9.13 -1.84
C PRO A 166 -26.75 9.64 -2.43
N ALA A 167 -26.48 9.29 -3.68
CA ALA A 167 -25.33 9.82 -4.40
C ALA A 167 -25.50 11.33 -4.64
N GLY A 168 -24.38 12.06 -4.71
CA GLY A 168 -24.36 13.50 -4.94
C GLY A 168 -23.35 14.24 -4.08
N THR A 169 -23.35 15.57 -4.17
CA THR A 169 -22.43 16.43 -3.41
C THR A 169 -23.06 16.87 -2.10
N TYR A 170 -22.33 16.65 -1.01
CA TYR A 170 -22.66 17.07 0.35
C TYR A 170 -21.72 18.18 0.80
N THR A 171 -22.26 19.19 1.47
CA THR A 171 -21.49 20.32 2.00
C THR A 171 -21.69 20.51 3.50
N GLY A 172 -20.63 20.91 4.17
CA GLY A 172 -20.62 21.25 5.58
C GLY A 172 -19.37 22.05 5.93
N GLU A 173 -19.02 22.10 7.21
CA GLU A 173 -17.87 22.87 7.67
C GLU A 173 -17.29 22.33 8.97
N LEU A 174 -15.97 22.44 9.09
CA LEU A 174 -15.26 22.38 10.37
C LEU A 174 -15.14 23.81 10.92
N THR A 175 -15.58 24.02 12.15
CA THR A 175 -15.49 25.31 12.84
C THR A 175 -14.37 25.27 13.88
N LEU A 176 -13.45 26.21 13.78
CA LEU A 176 -12.30 26.41 14.65
C LEU A 176 -12.46 27.73 15.42
N HIS A 177 -12.48 27.68 16.76
CA HIS A 177 -12.72 28.87 17.57
C HIS A 177 -12.01 28.85 18.92
N GLU A 178 -11.27 29.90 19.25
CA GLU A 178 -10.80 30.12 20.64
C GLU A 178 -11.22 31.50 21.14
N THR A 179 -10.87 32.53 20.39
CA THR A 179 -11.27 33.92 20.64
C THR A 179 -11.66 34.59 19.32
N GLY A 180 -12.39 35.72 19.38
CA GLY A 180 -12.79 36.45 18.17
C GLY A 180 -13.84 35.72 17.32
N ASN A 181 -13.76 35.88 16.00
CA ASN A 181 -14.68 35.22 15.06
C ASN A 181 -14.23 33.79 14.77
N PRO A 182 -15.16 32.81 14.71
CA PRO A 182 -14.83 31.45 14.30
C PRO A 182 -14.28 31.40 12.86
N VAL A 183 -13.26 30.58 12.65
CA VAL A 183 -12.78 30.21 11.31
C VAL A 183 -13.56 28.99 10.85
N ARG A 184 -14.06 29.04 9.61
CA ARG A 184 -14.88 27.99 8.99
C ARG A 184 -14.09 27.38 7.84
N VAL A 185 -13.77 26.10 7.93
CA VAL A 185 -13.13 25.32 6.87
C VAL A 185 -14.24 24.59 6.11
N PRO A 186 -14.51 24.93 4.83
CA PRO A 186 -15.54 24.25 4.06
C PRO A 186 -15.19 22.77 3.85
N ILE A 187 -16.20 21.90 3.95
CA ILE A 187 -16.12 20.47 3.64
C ILE A 187 -17.03 20.21 2.45
N GLU A 188 -16.48 19.58 1.42
CA GLU A 188 -17.20 19.09 0.25
C GLU A 188 -16.94 17.58 0.11
N LEU A 189 -18.00 16.78 0.16
CA LEU A 189 -17.95 15.33 0.01
C LEU A 189 -18.80 14.90 -1.18
N THR A 190 -18.17 14.25 -2.16
CA THR A 190 -18.89 13.57 -3.24
C THR A 190 -19.20 12.13 -2.81
N VAL A 191 -20.49 11.77 -2.82
CA VAL A 191 -20.95 10.39 -2.65
C VAL A 191 -21.19 9.77 -4.02
N TRP A 192 -20.41 8.74 -4.37
CA TRP A 192 -20.53 8.03 -5.64
C TRP A 192 -21.79 7.16 -5.71
N ASP A 193 -22.30 6.96 -6.92
CA ASP A 193 -23.50 6.16 -7.17
C ASP A 193 -23.19 4.65 -7.26
N PHE A 194 -22.41 4.13 -6.32
CA PHE A 194 -22.25 2.69 -6.06
C PHE A 194 -22.04 2.47 -4.55
N GLU A 195 -22.08 1.22 -4.11
CA GLU A 195 -21.96 0.83 -2.70
C GLU A 195 -20.90 -0.27 -2.56
N LEU A 196 -19.99 -0.12 -1.60
CA LEU A 196 -19.03 -1.16 -1.26
C LEU A 196 -19.70 -2.26 -0.43
N THR A 197 -19.29 -3.50 -0.66
CA THR A 197 -19.71 -4.65 0.16
C THR A 197 -19.09 -4.60 1.57
N ASP A 198 -19.72 -5.26 2.54
CA ASP A 198 -19.07 -5.54 3.83
C ASP A 198 -17.99 -6.63 3.71
N GLU A 199 -18.06 -7.44 2.67
CA GLU A 199 -17.06 -8.47 2.40
C GLU A 199 -15.71 -7.82 2.06
N SER A 200 -14.63 -8.45 2.51
CA SER A 200 -13.28 -8.11 2.09
C SER A 200 -12.80 -9.18 1.11
N HIS A 201 -12.58 -8.79 -0.15
CA HIS A 201 -12.17 -9.72 -1.20
C HIS A 201 -10.66 -10.01 -1.19
N THR A 202 -9.88 -9.21 -0.47
CA THR A 202 -8.48 -9.50 -0.10
C THR A 202 -8.41 -10.25 1.24
N LYS A 203 -7.51 -11.24 1.35
CA LYS A 203 -7.21 -11.91 2.62
C LYS A 203 -6.22 -11.08 3.43
N THR A 204 -6.39 -11.05 4.75
CA THR A 204 -5.47 -10.32 5.62
C THR A 204 -5.13 -11.10 6.89
N ALA A 205 -3.90 -10.96 7.36
CA ALA A 205 -3.42 -11.54 8.62
C ALA A 205 -2.60 -10.50 9.41
N PHE A 206 -3.30 -9.54 10.04
CA PHE A 206 -2.72 -8.45 10.83
C PHE A 206 -2.67 -8.81 12.32
N THR A 207 -1.64 -9.55 12.71
CA THR A 207 -1.62 -10.30 13.98
C THR A 207 -1.76 -9.39 15.22
N LEU A 208 -2.62 -9.77 16.16
CA LEU A 208 -2.71 -9.16 17.49
C LEU A 208 -1.90 -9.97 18.50
N TRP A 209 -0.96 -9.32 19.18
CA TRP A 209 -0.17 -9.93 20.24
C TRP A 209 -0.82 -9.64 21.59
N GLY A 210 -1.65 -10.58 22.04
CA GLY A 210 -2.48 -10.43 23.24
C GLY A 210 -1.68 -10.19 24.53
N ASP A 211 -0.48 -10.74 24.66
CA ASP A 211 0.42 -10.50 25.79
C ASP A 211 0.87 -9.03 25.88
N GLN A 212 1.12 -8.40 24.73
CA GLN A 212 1.47 -6.98 24.65
C GLN A 212 0.27 -6.12 25.04
N VAL A 213 -0.92 -6.45 24.53
CA VAL A 213 -2.18 -5.79 24.91
C VAL A 213 -2.42 -5.92 26.41
N ALA A 214 -2.31 -7.12 26.98
CA ALA A 214 -2.47 -7.34 28.41
C ALA A 214 -1.49 -6.49 29.22
N TYR A 215 -0.21 -6.45 28.82
CA TYR A 215 0.82 -5.65 29.46
C TYR A 215 0.48 -4.15 29.49
N ALA A 216 0.14 -3.56 28.34
CA ALA A 216 -0.14 -2.13 28.26
C ALA A 216 -1.40 -1.70 29.01
N HIS A 217 -2.30 -2.64 29.31
CA HIS A 217 -3.53 -2.42 30.08
C HIS A 217 -3.44 -2.96 31.51
N GLY A 218 -2.24 -2.98 32.09
CA GLY A 218 -2.03 -3.29 33.51
C GLY A 218 -2.02 -4.77 33.88
N GLY A 219 -1.67 -5.64 32.93
CA GLY A 219 -1.59 -7.10 33.16
C GLY A 219 -2.96 -7.77 33.27
N ILE A 220 -3.97 -7.23 32.57
CA ILE A 220 -5.34 -7.76 32.57
C ILE A 220 -5.36 -9.22 32.09
N SER A 221 -6.24 -10.04 32.69
CA SER A 221 -6.35 -11.48 32.40
C SER A 221 -7.81 -11.96 32.50
N GLY A 222 -8.07 -13.20 32.10
CA GLY A 222 -9.41 -13.80 32.13
C GLY A 222 -10.39 -13.15 31.14
N GLU A 223 -11.69 -13.16 31.45
CA GLU A 223 -12.71 -12.55 30.59
C GLU A 223 -12.52 -11.04 30.35
N PRO A 224 -12.06 -10.22 31.31
CA PRO A 224 -11.72 -8.82 31.03
C PRO A 224 -10.64 -8.66 29.94
N PHE A 225 -9.66 -9.56 29.88
CA PHE A 225 -8.66 -9.57 28.81
C PHE A 225 -9.28 -9.91 27.46
N TRP A 226 -10.13 -10.94 27.39
CA TRP A 226 -10.80 -11.31 26.14
C TRP A 226 -11.75 -10.21 25.65
N ALA A 227 -12.47 -9.55 26.56
CA ALA A 227 -13.31 -8.40 26.23
C ALA A 227 -12.50 -7.19 25.73
N LEU A 228 -11.28 -7.00 26.24
CA LEU A 228 -10.37 -5.97 25.72
C LEU A 228 -9.81 -6.36 24.36
N LEU A 229 -9.36 -7.60 24.18
CA LEU A 229 -8.81 -8.09 22.91
C LEU A 229 -9.87 -8.07 21.80
N ASP A 230 -11.13 -8.32 22.14
CA ASP A 230 -12.27 -8.18 21.23
C ASP A 230 -12.38 -6.75 20.66
N LYS A 231 -12.15 -5.72 21.48
CA LYS A 231 -12.13 -4.31 21.01
C LYS A 231 -10.99 -4.05 20.03
N TYR A 232 -9.81 -4.62 20.27
CA TYR A 232 -8.69 -4.54 19.32
C TYR A 232 -9.00 -5.29 18.03
N TYR A 233 -9.60 -6.47 18.14
CA TYR A 233 -10.00 -7.28 16.99
C TYR A 233 -10.99 -6.53 16.10
N TRP A 234 -12.08 -6.00 16.67
CA TRP A 234 -13.06 -5.25 15.89
C TRP A 234 -12.55 -3.92 15.39
N ALA A 235 -11.69 -3.21 16.13
CA ALA A 235 -11.02 -2.02 15.59
C ALA A 235 -10.17 -2.35 14.36
N SER A 236 -9.57 -3.53 14.30
CA SER A 236 -8.81 -3.98 13.13
C SER A 236 -9.73 -4.40 11.98
N VAL A 237 -10.75 -5.22 12.25
CA VAL A 237 -11.72 -5.70 11.25
C VAL A 237 -12.56 -4.57 10.64
N ASP A 238 -12.97 -3.58 11.44
CA ASP A 238 -13.71 -2.41 10.94
C ASP A 238 -12.86 -1.50 10.04
N ASN A 239 -11.54 -1.69 10.04
CA ASN A 239 -10.61 -1.05 9.10
C ASN A 239 -10.14 -2.02 7.99
N ARG A 240 -10.86 -3.14 7.77
CA ARG A 240 -10.54 -4.20 6.79
C ARG A 240 -9.19 -4.92 7.02
N LEU A 241 -8.66 -4.85 8.23
CA LEU A 241 -7.39 -5.49 8.62
C LEU A 241 -7.69 -6.68 9.54
N THR A 242 -8.19 -7.79 8.99
CA THR A 242 -8.54 -8.97 9.79
C THR A 242 -7.29 -9.52 10.51
N PRO A 243 -7.35 -9.69 11.85
CA PRO A 243 -6.26 -10.32 12.59
C PRO A 243 -6.14 -11.81 12.34
N SER A 244 -4.91 -12.33 12.43
CA SER A 244 -4.64 -13.77 12.28
C SER A 244 -5.41 -14.62 13.30
N TYR A 245 -5.48 -14.20 14.57
CA TYR A 245 -6.17 -14.96 15.63
C TYR A 245 -7.52 -14.33 15.98
N LEU A 246 -8.50 -15.19 16.23
CA LEU A 246 -9.76 -14.79 16.84
C LEU A 246 -9.55 -14.45 18.33
N PRO A 247 -10.29 -13.48 18.90
CA PRO A 247 -10.14 -13.04 20.28
C PRO A 247 -10.88 -13.99 21.25
N VAL A 248 -10.63 -15.29 21.11
CA VAL A 248 -11.32 -16.36 21.85
C VAL A 248 -10.31 -17.29 22.52
N PRO A 249 -10.61 -17.81 23.73
CA PRO A 249 -9.83 -18.88 24.33
C PRO A 249 -9.79 -20.10 23.42
N PHE A 250 -8.63 -20.73 23.32
CA PHE A 250 -8.42 -21.92 22.50
C PHE A 250 -8.09 -23.17 23.32
N ASP A 251 -8.13 -23.10 24.66
CA ASP A 251 -7.82 -24.21 25.56
C ASP A 251 -8.87 -25.34 25.51
N ASN A 252 -10.14 -25.00 25.26
CA ASN A 252 -11.25 -25.92 25.09
C ASN A 252 -11.84 -25.83 23.67
N VAL A 253 -11.96 -26.98 22.98
CA VAL A 253 -12.41 -27.04 21.58
C VAL A 253 -13.87 -26.63 21.42
N ASP A 254 -14.78 -27.15 22.26
CA ASP A 254 -16.21 -26.82 22.18
C ASP A 254 -16.46 -25.33 22.41
N GLU A 255 -15.77 -24.76 23.40
CA GLU A 255 -15.89 -23.34 23.72
C GLU A 255 -15.29 -22.46 22.61
N PHE A 256 -14.14 -22.86 22.03
CA PHE A 256 -13.58 -22.18 20.87
C PHE A 256 -14.59 -22.14 19.72
N VAL A 257 -15.15 -23.29 19.32
CA VAL A 257 -16.11 -23.37 18.20
C VAL A 257 -17.33 -22.51 18.47
N ARG A 258 -17.88 -22.56 19.68
CA ARG A 258 -19.04 -21.76 20.09
C ARG A 258 -18.78 -20.25 20.04
N ARG A 259 -17.60 -19.81 20.51
CA ARG A 259 -17.22 -18.38 20.53
C ARG A 259 -16.74 -17.86 19.19
N ALA A 260 -16.15 -18.72 18.36
CA ALA A 260 -15.57 -18.35 17.06
C ALA A 260 -16.64 -18.11 15.97
N GLU A 261 -17.76 -18.84 16.03
CA GLU A 261 -18.81 -18.81 15.00
C GLU A 261 -19.27 -17.38 14.62
N PRO A 262 -19.62 -16.47 15.56
CA PRO A 262 -20.03 -15.10 15.20
C PRO A 262 -18.96 -14.29 14.46
N TYR A 263 -17.67 -14.52 14.73
CA TYR A 263 -16.57 -13.86 14.04
C TYR A 263 -16.44 -14.42 12.62
N ILE A 264 -16.38 -15.73 12.47
CA ILE A 264 -16.13 -16.40 11.19
C ILE A 264 -17.27 -16.12 10.18
N THR A 265 -18.51 -16.10 10.65
CA THR A 265 -19.68 -15.83 9.80
C THR A 265 -19.82 -14.35 9.42
N ASN A 266 -19.07 -13.45 10.04
CA ASN A 266 -19.10 -12.04 9.67
C ASN A 266 -18.41 -11.83 8.30
N PRO A 267 -19.06 -11.18 7.32
CA PRO A 267 -18.48 -10.97 5.99
C PRO A 267 -17.19 -10.14 6.01
N LYS A 268 -17.00 -9.27 7.01
CA LYS A 268 -15.78 -8.45 7.14
C LYS A 268 -14.53 -9.27 7.49
N VAL A 269 -14.70 -10.46 8.07
CA VAL A 269 -13.58 -11.35 8.41
C VAL A 269 -13.19 -12.12 7.16
N SER A 270 -11.98 -11.88 6.63
CA SER A 270 -11.53 -12.47 5.36
C SER A 270 -10.79 -13.81 5.52
N ALA A 271 -10.03 -13.97 6.61
CA ALA A 271 -9.26 -15.16 6.95
C ALA A 271 -9.08 -15.30 8.49
N TYR A 272 -8.81 -16.50 8.98
CA TYR A 272 -8.43 -16.72 10.38
C TYR A 272 -7.51 -17.94 10.54
N ARG A 273 -6.55 -17.84 11.47
CA ARG A 273 -5.56 -18.86 11.79
C ARG A 273 -6.11 -19.85 12.80
N LEU A 274 -5.95 -21.14 12.51
CA LEU A 274 -6.19 -22.23 13.46
C LEU A 274 -4.95 -22.52 14.31
N ALA A 275 -5.19 -22.87 15.57
CA ALA A 275 -4.14 -23.39 16.44
C ALA A 275 -3.86 -24.86 16.10
N LEU A 276 -2.58 -25.21 15.97
CA LEU A 276 -2.13 -26.59 15.96
C LEU A 276 -1.83 -27.00 17.41
N TYR A 277 -2.69 -27.84 17.98
CA TYR A 277 -2.61 -28.20 19.40
C TYR A 277 -1.33 -28.97 19.70
N ARG A 278 -0.83 -28.77 20.92
CA ARG A 278 0.37 -29.44 21.42
C ARG A 278 0.05 -30.27 22.65
N ASP A 279 0.64 -31.46 22.72
CA ASP A 279 0.59 -32.31 23.91
C ASP A 279 1.54 -31.79 25.02
N ALA A 280 1.53 -32.45 26.17
CA ALA A 280 2.39 -32.06 27.30
C ALA A 280 3.90 -32.21 27.00
N ALA A 281 4.27 -32.96 25.97
CA ALA A 281 5.65 -33.13 25.50
C ALA A 281 6.03 -32.13 24.39
N GLY A 282 5.10 -31.28 23.94
CA GLY A 282 5.30 -30.30 22.88
C GLY A 282 5.15 -30.85 21.46
N ASN A 283 4.74 -32.12 21.29
CA ASN A 283 4.41 -32.69 19.99
C ASN A 283 3.03 -32.23 19.55
N VAL A 284 2.70 -32.36 18.27
CA VAL A 284 1.36 -32.04 17.77
C VAL A 284 0.35 -33.05 18.33
N ASP A 285 -0.70 -32.54 18.96
CA ASP A 285 -1.85 -33.33 19.39
C ASP A 285 -2.81 -33.49 18.20
N GLU A 286 -2.53 -34.49 17.36
CA GLU A 286 -3.32 -34.76 16.14
C GLU A 286 -4.79 -35.02 16.46
N ALA A 287 -5.10 -35.66 17.60
CA ALA A 287 -6.46 -35.98 17.99
C ALA A 287 -7.26 -34.71 18.32
N LYS A 288 -6.70 -33.82 19.15
CA LYS A 288 -7.37 -32.56 19.52
C LYS A 288 -7.45 -31.58 18.34
N SER A 289 -6.41 -31.51 17.51
CA SER A 289 -6.48 -30.72 16.27
C SER A 289 -7.52 -31.25 15.29
N LYS A 290 -7.65 -32.58 15.17
CA LYS A 290 -8.70 -33.20 14.35
C LYS A 290 -10.09 -32.92 14.89
N GLU A 291 -10.27 -33.01 16.21
CA GLU A 291 -11.55 -32.69 16.86
C GLU A 291 -12.01 -31.26 16.53
N LEU A 292 -11.12 -30.27 16.62
CA LEU A 292 -11.42 -28.88 16.28
C LEU A 292 -11.84 -28.76 14.81
N VAL A 293 -11.06 -29.32 13.90
CA VAL A 293 -11.31 -29.19 12.47
C VAL A 293 -12.60 -29.91 12.07
N ASP A 294 -12.88 -31.09 12.61
CA ASP A 294 -14.12 -31.83 12.33
C ASP A 294 -15.35 -31.02 12.78
N LYS A 295 -15.33 -30.43 13.98
CA LYS A 295 -16.44 -29.60 14.47
C LYS A 295 -16.65 -28.32 13.65
N LEU A 296 -15.56 -27.69 13.18
CA LEU A 296 -15.65 -26.54 12.28
C LEU A 296 -16.17 -26.95 10.89
N ARG A 297 -15.75 -28.11 10.39
CA ARG A 297 -16.23 -28.68 9.12
C ARG A 297 -17.73 -28.96 9.15
N ASP A 298 -18.21 -29.60 10.21
CA ASP A 298 -19.64 -29.91 10.40
C ASP A 298 -20.51 -28.64 10.41
N LYS A 299 -19.93 -27.49 10.77
CA LYS A 299 -20.59 -26.18 10.77
C LYS A 299 -20.33 -25.35 9.50
N GLY A 300 -19.52 -25.84 8.56
CA GLY A 300 -19.14 -25.10 7.34
C GLY A 300 -18.24 -23.88 7.60
N LEU A 301 -17.50 -23.87 8.72
CA LEU A 301 -16.70 -22.71 9.15
C LEU A 301 -15.26 -22.71 8.61
N LEU A 302 -14.83 -23.73 7.89
CA LEU A 302 -13.44 -23.86 7.42
C LEU A 302 -13.07 -22.95 6.22
N GLY A 303 -14.04 -22.38 5.50
CA GLY A 303 -13.77 -21.67 4.23
C GLY A 303 -12.87 -20.44 4.34
N LYS A 304 -12.60 -19.94 5.55
CA LYS A 304 -11.69 -18.81 5.84
C LYS A 304 -10.48 -19.24 6.68
N ALA A 305 -10.36 -20.52 7.00
CA ALA A 305 -9.34 -21.04 7.92
C ALA A 305 -8.01 -21.25 7.22
N PHE A 306 -6.90 -21.06 7.94
CA PHE A 306 -5.58 -21.53 7.52
C PHE A 306 -4.74 -21.97 8.73
N TYR A 307 -3.73 -22.80 8.50
CA TYR A 307 -2.67 -23.09 9.46
C TYR A 307 -1.41 -22.31 9.11
N TYR A 308 -0.71 -21.76 10.10
CA TYR A 308 0.62 -21.16 9.87
C TYR A 308 1.66 -22.07 10.52
N LEU A 309 2.50 -22.70 9.69
CA LEU A 309 3.40 -23.80 10.07
C LEU A 309 4.72 -23.33 10.68
N VAL A 310 5.52 -22.63 9.90
CA VAL A 310 6.88 -22.24 10.26
C VAL A 310 7.14 -20.83 9.74
N ASP A 311 7.67 -19.99 10.61
CA ASP A 311 8.06 -18.62 10.29
C ASP A 311 9.46 -18.60 9.66
N GLU A 312 9.58 -18.00 8.48
CA GLU A 312 10.82 -17.77 7.71
C GLU A 312 11.82 -18.95 7.76
N PRO A 313 11.41 -20.17 7.37
CA PRO A 313 12.28 -21.34 7.50
C PRO A 313 13.51 -21.23 6.60
N GLY A 314 14.70 -21.32 7.21
CA GLY A 314 15.91 -21.68 6.47
C GLY A 314 15.85 -23.14 5.99
N VAL A 315 16.71 -23.51 5.04
CA VAL A 315 16.77 -24.86 4.44
C VAL A 315 16.83 -25.98 5.49
N ASN A 316 17.53 -25.76 6.61
CA ASN A 316 17.62 -26.72 7.71
C ASN A 316 16.28 -27.00 8.42
N ARG A 317 15.27 -26.14 8.22
CA ARG A 317 13.92 -26.26 8.76
C ARG A 317 12.88 -26.72 7.74
N TYR A 318 13.26 -26.92 6.48
CA TYR A 318 12.33 -27.50 5.49
C TYR A 318 11.79 -28.87 5.92
N PRO A 319 12.57 -29.77 6.56
CA PRO A 319 12.01 -31.00 7.12
C PRO A 319 10.88 -30.76 8.14
N ASP A 320 10.92 -29.67 8.92
CA ASP A 320 9.84 -29.30 9.85
C ASP A 320 8.56 -28.98 9.06
N VAL A 321 8.68 -28.18 7.99
CA VAL A 321 7.55 -27.80 7.12
C VAL A 321 6.87 -29.07 6.57
N ARG A 322 7.65 -30.00 6.01
CA ARG A 322 7.13 -31.26 5.46
C ARG A 322 6.45 -32.11 6.54
N ASN A 323 7.09 -32.24 7.70
CA ASN A 323 6.51 -32.99 8.81
C ASN A 323 5.17 -32.40 9.27
N TYR A 324 5.06 -31.08 9.40
CA TYR A 324 3.79 -30.45 9.75
C TYR A 324 2.74 -30.58 8.64
N LYS A 325 3.13 -30.44 7.37
CA LYS A 325 2.23 -30.68 6.24
C LYS A 325 1.71 -32.11 6.22
N ASP A 326 2.56 -33.11 6.48
CA ASP A 326 2.16 -34.52 6.57
C ASP A 326 1.13 -34.76 7.68
N ILE A 327 1.30 -34.09 8.82
CA ILE A 327 0.30 -34.11 9.89
C ILE A 327 -1.02 -33.49 9.40
N LEU A 328 -0.98 -32.32 8.77
CA LEU A 328 -2.18 -31.67 8.24
C LEU A 328 -2.88 -32.49 7.15
N ARG A 329 -2.15 -33.22 6.30
CA ARG A 329 -2.74 -34.16 5.32
C ARG A 329 -3.60 -35.24 6.00
N ARG A 330 -3.30 -35.62 7.25
CA ARG A 330 -4.10 -36.58 8.04
C ARG A 330 -5.23 -35.93 8.84
N VAL A 331 -4.98 -34.73 9.37
CA VAL A 331 -5.83 -34.08 10.38
C VAL A 331 -6.81 -33.07 9.76
N ALA A 332 -6.35 -32.31 8.75
CA ALA A 332 -7.06 -31.18 8.16
C ALA A 332 -6.72 -31.01 6.66
N PRO A 333 -6.97 -32.03 5.81
CA PRO A 333 -6.55 -32.01 4.40
C PRO A 333 -7.23 -30.91 3.55
N ASP A 334 -8.32 -30.33 4.06
CA ASP A 334 -9.13 -29.27 3.44
C ASP A 334 -8.87 -27.88 4.03
N VAL A 335 -7.85 -27.72 4.88
CA VAL A 335 -7.41 -26.42 5.41
C VAL A 335 -6.02 -26.09 4.86
N PRO A 336 -5.85 -24.96 4.16
CA PRO A 336 -4.56 -24.59 3.60
C PRO A 336 -3.53 -24.24 4.68
N SER A 337 -2.27 -24.47 4.36
CA SER A 337 -1.11 -24.22 5.21
C SER A 337 -0.22 -23.12 4.64
N LEU A 338 0.05 -22.13 5.47
CA LEU A 338 0.78 -20.91 5.22
C LEU A 338 2.21 -21.00 5.76
N VAL A 339 3.17 -20.51 4.97
CA VAL A 339 4.57 -20.35 5.34
C VAL A 339 5.08 -18.99 4.85
N THR A 340 5.74 -18.22 5.73
CA THR A 340 6.39 -16.94 5.38
C THR A 340 7.69 -17.18 4.62
N ILE A 341 7.55 -17.54 3.35
CA ILE A 341 8.64 -17.73 2.40
C ILE A 341 8.10 -17.49 0.98
N GLN A 342 8.97 -17.01 0.09
CA GLN A 342 8.71 -17.00 -1.35
C GLN A 342 8.56 -18.43 -1.89
N PRO A 343 7.88 -18.63 -3.03
CA PRO A 343 7.93 -19.89 -3.75
C PRO A 343 9.37 -20.38 -3.94
N VAL A 344 9.63 -21.62 -3.53
CA VAL A 344 10.91 -22.32 -3.72
C VAL A 344 10.62 -23.76 -4.14
N ASP A 345 11.42 -24.28 -5.07
CA ASP A 345 11.20 -25.61 -5.66
C ASP A 345 11.22 -26.73 -4.59
N GLU A 346 12.02 -26.58 -3.54
CA GLU A 346 12.20 -27.57 -2.47
C GLU A 346 10.95 -27.79 -1.61
N LEU A 347 10.04 -26.82 -1.56
CA LEU A 347 8.82 -26.86 -0.74
C LEU A 347 7.54 -26.96 -1.59
N VAL A 348 7.67 -27.07 -2.92
CA VAL A 348 6.53 -27.32 -3.82
C VAL A 348 5.78 -28.58 -3.38
N GLY A 349 4.46 -28.44 -3.19
CA GLY A 349 3.57 -29.49 -2.70
C GLY A 349 3.51 -29.61 -1.18
N ASP A 350 4.41 -28.95 -0.44
CA ASP A 350 4.43 -28.93 1.02
C ASP A 350 3.92 -27.62 1.64
N VAL A 351 3.64 -26.61 0.81
CA VAL A 351 3.06 -25.30 1.18
C VAL A 351 1.85 -25.03 0.30
N ASP A 352 0.75 -24.54 0.89
CA ASP A 352 -0.46 -24.15 0.13
C ASP A 352 -0.58 -22.63 -0.02
N ILE A 353 -0.08 -21.84 0.95
CA ILE A 353 -0.06 -20.38 0.91
C ILE A 353 1.39 -19.89 1.11
N TRP A 354 1.99 -19.36 0.06
CA TRP A 354 3.31 -18.73 0.08
C TRP A 354 3.20 -17.27 0.49
N VAL A 355 4.07 -16.79 1.37
CA VAL A 355 4.05 -15.40 1.84
C VAL A 355 5.46 -14.79 1.77
N PRO A 356 5.97 -14.46 0.56
CA PRO A 356 7.20 -13.70 0.39
C PRO A 356 7.17 -12.34 1.09
N GLU A 357 8.34 -11.88 1.56
CA GLU A 357 8.57 -10.45 1.72
C GLU A 357 8.42 -9.79 0.35
N ILE A 358 7.89 -8.57 0.28
CA ILE A 358 7.58 -7.93 -1.02
C ILE A 358 8.81 -7.73 -1.93
N ASP A 359 10.04 -7.68 -1.39
CA ASP A 359 11.29 -7.65 -2.17
C ASP A 359 11.75 -9.01 -2.70
N LYS A 360 11.16 -10.10 -2.20
CA LYS A 360 11.36 -11.48 -2.65
C LYS A 360 10.20 -12.01 -3.49
N TYR A 361 9.21 -11.17 -3.80
CA TYR A 361 8.09 -11.55 -4.65
C TYR A 361 8.58 -11.75 -6.09
N ASP A 362 8.44 -12.99 -6.58
CA ASP A 362 8.70 -13.39 -7.96
C ASP A 362 7.35 -13.57 -8.66
N TYR A 363 7.01 -12.65 -9.56
CA TYR A 363 5.73 -12.64 -10.27
C TYR A 363 5.51 -13.93 -11.06
N ASP A 364 6.50 -14.36 -11.84
CA ASP A 364 6.35 -15.50 -12.75
C ASP A 364 6.21 -16.81 -11.96
N PHE A 365 7.01 -16.99 -10.91
CA PHE A 365 6.90 -18.19 -10.09
C PHE A 365 5.62 -18.19 -9.25
N ALA A 366 5.20 -17.05 -8.70
CA ALA A 366 3.92 -16.94 -8.00
C ALA A 366 2.75 -17.38 -8.90
N HIS A 367 2.70 -16.89 -10.14
CA HIS A 367 1.64 -17.25 -11.09
C HIS A 367 1.74 -18.71 -11.56
N GLU A 368 2.95 -19.27 -11.72
CA GLU A 368 3.13 -20.71 -11.98
C GLU A 368 2.53 -21.55 -10.84
N ARG A 369 2.76 -21.15 -9.57
CA ARG A 369 2.20 -21.83 -8.40
C ARG A 369 0.69 -21.67 -8.32
N GLN A 370 0.15 -20.48 -8.55
CA GLN A 370 -1.29 -20.22 -8.55
C GLN A 370 -2.02 -21.01 -9.64
N ALA A 371 -1.43 -21.14 -10.83
CA ALA A 371 -1.97 -21.99 -11.90
C ALA A 371 -2.04 -23.48 -11.52
N LEU A 372 -1.29 -23.92 -10.51
CA LEU A 372 -1.28 -25.27 -9.95
C LEU A 372 -2.14 -25.42 -8.68
N GLY A 373 -2.83 -24.35 -8.24
CA GLY A 373 -3.76 -24.35 -7.12
C GLY A 373 -3.16 -23.94 -5.77
N ASP A 374 -1.90 -23.49 -5.73
CA ASP A 374 -1.37 -22.82 -4.54
C ASP A 374 -1.92 -21.38 -4.46
N HIS A 375 -1.76 -20.76 -3.30
CA HIS A 375 -2.11 -19.38 -3.04
C HIS A 375 -0.84 -18.56 -2.76
N VAL A 376 -0.86 -17.27 -3.10
CA VAL A 376 0.26 -16.36 -2.83
C VAL A 376 -0.24 -15.11 -2.14
N TRP A 377 0.31 -14.85 -0.97
CA TRP A 377 0.17 -13.61 -0.21
C TRP A 377 1.53 -12.89 -0.21
N TRP A 378 1.63 -11.78 0.49
CA TRP A 378 2.92 -11.16 0.79
C TRP A 378 2.92 -10.46 2.14
N TYR A 379 4.07 -9.98 2.58
CA TYR A 379 4.18 -9.12 3.76
C TYR A 379 5.34 -8.13 3.67
N THR A 380 5.25 -7.11 4.51
CA THR A 380 6.37 -6.22 4.84
C THR A 380 6.63 -6.30 6.34
N CYS A 381 7.86 -6.03 6.75
CA CYS A 381 8.24 -5.92 8.16
C CYS A 381 9.26 -4.79 8.35
N VAL A 382 10.29 -4.99 9.16
CA VAL A 382 11.47 -4.10 9.27
C VAL A 382 12.14 -3.88 7.90
N VAL A 383 12.07 -4.90 7.04
CA VAL A 383 12.51 -4.89 5.65
C VAL A 383 11.40 -5.45 4.74
N PRO A 384 11.44 -5.16 3.42
CA PRO A 384 12.29 -4.15 2.80
C PRO A 384 11.90 -2.72 3.23
N LYS A 385 12.79 -1.77 2.96
CA LYS A 385 12.58 -0.33 3.23
C LYS A 385 12.45 0.40 1.90
N HIS A 386 12.18 1.71 1.96
CA HIS A 386 12.25 2.58 0.77
C HIS A 386 13.44 2.21 -0.14
N PRO A 387 13.22 2.01 -1.45
CA PRO A 387 12.04 2.45 -2.20
C PRO A 387 10.86 1.46 -2.24
N PHE A 388 10.89 0.37 -1.46
CA PHE A 388 9.71 -0.48 -1.32
C PHE A 388 8.65 0.19 -0.42
N PRO A 389 7.34 0.01 -0.70
CA PRO A 389 6.28 0.42 0.20
C PRO A 389 6.44 -0.23 1.56
N SER A 390 6.19 0.51 2.63
CA SER A 390 6.23 -0.02 3.98
C SER A 390 5.07 0.52 4.83
N TYR A 391 5.00 0.02 6.07
CA TYR A 391 4.10 0.55 7.12
C TYR A 391 4.88 1.31 8.20
N HIS A 392 6.10 1.78 7.87
CA HIS A 392 6.94 2.51 8.81
C HIS A 392 6.37 3.91 9.09
N LEU A 393 6.61 4.38 10.31
CA LEU A 393 6.08 5.65 10.80
C LEU A 393 6.62 6.84 10.03
N ASP A 394 7.90 6.79 9.67
CA ASP A 394 8.63 7.84 8.98
C ASP A 394 8.67 7.67 7.46
N ASP A 395 7.93 6.71 6.90
CA ASP A 395 7.73 6.55 5.45
C ASP A 395 6.64 7.49 4.92
N ASP A 396 6.54 7.65 3.61
CA ASP A 396 5.39 8.25 2.95
C ASP A 396 4.17 7.30 2.99
N SER A 397 2.95 7.87 2.97
CA SER A 397 1.72 7.05 3.03
C SER A 397 1.14 6.70 1.64
N VAL A 398 1.62 7.31 0.54
CA VAL A 398 1.24 6.92 -0.83
C VAL A 398 1.67 5.49 -1.08
N GLY A 399 2.92 5.13 -0.76
CA GLY A 399 3.39 3.74 -0.87
C GLY A 399 2.51 2.75 -0.10
N THR A 400 2.21 3.06 1.18
CA THR A 400 1.31 2.23 2.01
C THR A 400 -0.05 1.99 1.35
N ARG A 401 -0.67 3.03 0.78
CA ARG A 401 -1.98 2.92 0.11
C ARG A 401 -1.88 2.15 -1.21
N LEU A 402 -0.85 2.45 -2.00
CA LEU A 402 -0.58 1.80 -3.28
C LEU A 402 -0.30 0.31 -3.15
N LEU A 403 0.16 -0.17 -1.99
CA LEU A 403 0.40 -1.59 -1.82
C LEU A 403 -0.86 -2.43 -2.09
N SER A 404 -2.07 -1.93 -1.78
CA SER A 404 -3.32 -2.63 -2.12
C SER A 404 -3.66 -2.59 -3.62
N TRP A 405 -3.25 -1.53 -4.32
CA TRP A 405 -3.37 -1.44 -5.79
C TRP A 405 -2.44 -2.44 -6.46
N MET A 406 -1.17 -2.45 -6.03
CA MET A 406 -0.16 -3.41 -6.48
C MET A 406 -0.61 -4.84 -6.18
N GLN A 407 -1.25 -5.06 -5.02
CA GLN A 407 -1.79 -6.36 -4.63
C GLN A 407 -2.77 -6.88 -5.68
N ARG A 408 -3.74 -6.06 -6.09
CA ARG A 408 -4.77 -6.47 -7.05
C ARG A 408 -4.19 -6.73 -8.44
N ASP A 409 -3.27 -5.88 -8.90
CA ASP A 409 -2.66 -5.99 -10.23
C ASP A 409 -1.73 -7.22 -10.37
N ASN A 410 -1.03 -7.56 -9.29
CA ASN A 410 -0.14 -8.74 -9.25
C ASN A 410 -0.87 -10.04 -8.86
N ASP A 411 -2.21 -10.04 -8.80
CA ASP A 411 -3.03 -11.17 -8.38
C ASP A 411 -2.59 -11.81 -7.05
N VAL A 412 -2.07 -10.98 -6.13
CA VAL A 412 -1.71 -11.40 -4.77
C VAL A 412 -2.99 -11.47 -3.93
N GLU A 413 -3.24 -12.62 -3.31
CA GLU A 413 -4.54 -12.93 -2.71
C GLU A 413 -4.66 -12.45 -1.26
N GLY A 414 -3.53 -12.13 -0.61
CA GLY A 414 -3.56 -11.62 0.74
C GLY A 414 -2.31 -10.91 1.22
N THR A 415 -2.47 -10.21 2.35
CA THR A 415 -1.41 -9.44 3.01
C THR A 415 -1.29 -9.81 4.47
N LEU A 416 -0.07 -10.11 4.92
CA LEU A 416 0.25 -10.38 6.31
C LEU A 416 0.98 -9.18 6.93
N PHE A 417 0.72 -8.92 8.21
CA PHE A 417 1.57 -8.07 9.04
C PHE A 417 1.81 -8.74 10.38
N TRP A 418 3.09 -8.87 10.74
CA TRP A 418 3.54 -9.73 11.82
C TRP A 418 3.03 -9.33 13.21
N SER A 419 2.69 -8.05 13.40
CA SER A 419 1.99 -7.55 14.60
C SER A 419 1.38 -6.16 14.39
N THR A 420 0.25 -5.87 15.04
CA THR A 420 -0.33 -4.52 15.17
C THR A 420 -0.30 -3.95 16.59
N THR A 421 0.25 -4.65 17.58
CA THR A 421 0.14 -4.28 19.01
C THR A 421 1.43 -4.44 19.83
N ILE A 422 2.62 -4.34 19.25
CA ILE A 422 3.86 -4.39 20.05
C ILE A 422 4.03 -3.08 20.84
N PHE A 423 3.80 -3.16 22.14
CA PHE A 423 3.88 -2.03 23.06
C PHE A 423 5.19 -1.98 23.85
N LYS A 424 5.90 -3.11 23.98
CA LYS A 424 7.29 -3.13 24.45
C LYS A 424 8.27 -2.82 23.33
N LYS A 425 9.56 -2.82 23.65
CA LYS A 425 10.67 -2.70 22.69
C LYS A 425 11.56 -3.93 22.70
N TRP A 426 11.92 -4.44 21.54
CA TRP A 426 12.93 -5.49 21.42
C TRP A 426 14.34 -4.89 21.54
N ASN A 427 15.15 -5.40 22.46
CA ASN A 427 16.52 -4.93 22.68
C ASN A 427 17.61 -5.81 22.01
N GLY A 428 17.21 -6.73 21.13
CA GLY A 428 18.09 -7.74 20.54
C GLY A 428 18.06 -9.10 21.26
N LYS A 429 17.45 -9.17 22.46
CA LYS A 429 17.38 -10.41 23.25
C LYS A 429 16.00 -10.67 23.84
N GLN A 430 15.31 -9.64 24.28
CA GLN A 430 13.98 -9.73 24.89
C GLN A 430 13.20 -8.43 24.71
N TYR A 431 11.90 -8.49 24.96
CA TYR A 431 11.06 -7.30 25.08
C TYR A 431 11.27 -6.61 26.42
N VAL A 432 11.59 -5.32 26.38
CA VAL A 432 11.76 -4.43 27.53
C VAL A 432 10.75 -3.30 27.50
N ASP A 433 10.55 -2.65 28.63
CA ASP A 433 9.58 -1.57 28.74
C ASP A 433 9.97 -0.37 27.86
N ARG A 434 8.96 0.25 27.25
CA ARG A 434 9.07 1.41 26.38
C ARG A 434 7.86 2.31 26.66
N ASP A 435 8.04 3.62 26.53
CA ASP A 435 6.91 4.53 26.39
C ASP A 435 6.52 4.61 24.90
N VAL A 436 5.39 3.98 24.57
CA VAL A 436 4.85 3.92 23.21
C VAL A 436 4.56 5.29 22.61
N TRP A 437 4.30 6.30 23.46
CA TRP A 437 3.89 7.63 23.04
C TRP A 437 5.07 8.54 22.68
N THR A 438 6.30 8.13 23.00
CA THR A 438 7.51 8.95 22.82
C THR A 438 8.67 8.23 22.13
N ASP A 439 8.75 6.91 22.18
CA ASP A 439 9.74 6.11 21.45
C ASP A 439 9.01 5.36 20.31
N PRO A 440 9.21 5.70 19.02
CA PRO A 440 8.52 5.04 17.90
C PRO A 440 9.12 3.67 17.52
N MET A 441 10.29 3.32 18.03
CA MET A 441 11.07 2.16 17.57
C MET A 441 10.79 0.95 18.46
N ALA A 442 9.73 0.19 18.15
CA ALA A 442 9.36 -1.03 18.86
C ALA A 442 10.31 -2.20 18.55
N PHE A 443 10.78 -2.29 17.31
CA PHE A 443 11.77 -3.26 16.85
C PHE A 443 12.97 -2.53 16.23
N PRO A 444 14.22 -2.99 16.43
CA PRO A 444 15.39 -2.31 15.88
C PRO A 444 15.33 -2.22 14.35
N GLY A 445 15.54 -1.01 13.83
CA GLY A 445 15.76 -0.77 12.41
C GLY A 445 14.58 -0.17 11.65
N ALA A 446 13.38 -0.12 12.23
CA ALA A 446 12.22 0.50 11.60
C ALA A 446 11.29 1.18 12.63
N ASN A 447 11.06 2.48 12.48
CA ASN A 447 10.11 3.23 13.30
C ASN A 447 8.68 2.80 12.96
N GLY A 448 7.81 2.61 13.96
CA GLY A 448 6.42 2.23 13.74
C GLY A 448 6.17 0.74 13.45
N ASP A 449 7.20 -0.03 13.09
CA ASP A 449 7.02 -1.44 12.74
C ASP A 449 6.54 -2.27 13.94
N GLY A 450 5.64 -3.22 13.68
CA GLY A 450 5.04 -4.09 14.70
C GLY A 450 3.88 -3.48 15.51
N TYR A 451 3.48 -2.23 15.23
CA TYR A 451 2.25 -1.65 15.79
C TYR A 451 1.51 -0.69 14.85
N LEU A 452 0.19 -0.81 14.83
CA LEU A 452 -0.74 0.11 14.14
C LEU A 452 -1.75 0.74 15.10
N PHE A 453 -1.75 0.28 16.36
CA PHE A 453 -2.55 0.80 17.44
C PHE A 453 -1.68 1.36 18.56
N TYR A 454 -2.26 2.26 19.34
CA TYR A 454 -1.76 2.72 20.63
C TYR A 454 -2.71 2.25 21.75
N PRO A 455 -2.19 1.96 22.97
CA PRO A 455 -3.02 1.60 24.11
C PRO A 455 -3.72 2.83 24.71
N GLY A 456 -5.05 2.81 24.74
CA GLY A 456 -5.86 3.94 25.21
C GLY A 456 -5.81 4.23 26.71
N THR A 457 -5.37 3.28 27.54
CA THR A 457 -5.45 3.37 29.01
C THR A 457 -4.81 4.63 29.58
N ALA A 458 -3.64 5.03 29.04
CA ALA A 458 -2.91 6.21 29.49
C ALA A 458 -3.68 7.52 29.27
N LEU A 459 -4.66 7.52 28.37
CA LEU A 459 -5.53 8.63 28.04
C LEU A 459 -6.96 8.44 28.57
N GLY A 460 -7.20 7.42 29.40
CA GLY A 460 -8.54 7.10 29.91
C GLY A 460 -9.48 6.49 28.86
N ILE A 461 -8.95 6.05 27.72
CA ILE A 461 -9.71 5.41 26.65
C ILE A 461 -9.66 3.89 26.82
N ASP A 462 -10.84 3.27 26.88
CA ASP A 462 -11.00 1.82 27.03
C ASP A 462 -10.91 1.11 25.67
N GLY A 463 -9.69 0.77 25.25
CA GLY A 463 -9.43 0.04 24.02
C GLY A 463 -8.22 0.53 23.22
N PRO A 464 -8.19 0.27 21.90
CA PRO A 464 -7.17 0.78 20.99
C PRO A 464 -7.40 2.24 20.59
N ILE A 465 -6.31 2.91 20.22
CA ILE A 465 -6.29 4.17 19.48
C ILE A 465 -5.62 3.89 18.13
N GLY A 466 -6.29 4.24 17.03
CA GLY A 466 -5.78 4.01 15.67
C GLY A 466 -4.65 4.97 15.29
N THR A 467 -4.07 4.74 14.11
CA THR A 467 -3.00 5.56 13.53
C THR A 467 -3.36 6.05 12.14
N ILE A 468 -2.68 7.10 11.67
CA ILE A 468 -2.75 7.54 10.27
C ILE A 468 -2.41 6.37 9.34
N ARG A 469 -1.38 5.58 9.66
CA ARG A 469 -0.98 4.41 8.87
C ARG A 469 -2.09 3.37 8.73
N MET A 470 -2.82 3.11 9.81
CA MET A 470 -3.98 2.21 9.79
C MET A 470 -5.12 2.77 8.93
N GLU A 471 -5.40 4.08 9.00
CA GLU A 471 -6.40 4.71 8.12
C GLU A 471 -5.99 4.62 6.65
N THR A 472 -4.72 4.87 6.33
CA THR A 472 -4.18 4.70 4.98
C THR A 472 -4.32 3.26 4.47
N LEU A 473 -4.07 2.28 5.34
CA LEU A 473 -4.27 0.86 5.03
C LEU A 473 -5.74 0.51 4.76
N ARG A 474 -6.66 1.06 5.57
CA ARG A 474 -8.11 0.92 5.33
C ARG A 474 -8.50 1.49 3.96
N GLU A 475 -8.03 2.70 3.66
CA GLU A 475 -8.32 3.36 2.38
C GLU A 475 -7.73 2.56 1.20
N GLY A 476 -6.53 1.98 1.34
CA GLY A 476 -5.99 1.06 0.33
C GLY A 476 -6.84 -0.20 0.16
N ALA A 477 -7.33 -0.77 1.26
CA ALA A 477 -8.21 -1.93 1.23
C ALA A 477 -9.59 -1.60 0.61
N GLU A 478 -10.11 -0.39 0.78
CA GLU A 478 -11.31 0.07 0.10
C GLU A 478 -11.06 0.36 -1.38
N ASP A 479 -9.91 0.92 -1.75
CA ASP A 479 -9.50 1.07 -3.16
C ASP A 479 -9.42 -0.30 -3.87
N TYR A 480 -8.99 -1.36 -3.17
CA TYR A 480 -9.06 -2.74 -3.67
C TYR A 480 -10.50 -3.14 -4.02
N GLU A 481 -11.47 -2.78 -3.19
CA GLU A 481 -12.89 -3.07 -3.45
C GLU A 481 -13.44 -2.27 -4.64
N TYR A 482 -12.94 -1.05 -4.89
CA TYR A 482 -13.26 -0.31 -6.11
C TYR A 482 -12.77 -1.06 -7.35
N LEU A 483 -11.52 -1.52 -7.33
CA LEU A 483 -10.92 -2.25 -8.44
C LEU A 483 -11.62 -3.59 -8.68
N TRP A 484 -11.95 -4.31 -7.61
CA TRP A 484 -12.73 -5.55 -7.67
C TRP A 484 -14.11 -5.28 -8.28
N LEU A 485 -14.83 -4.25 -7.81
CA LEU A 485 -16.15 -3.90 -8.34
C LEU A 485 -16.10 -3.49 -9.80
N LEU A 486 -15.09 -2.71 -10.21
CA LEU A 486 -14.88 -2.32 -11.60
C LEU A 486 -14.70 -3.55 -12.48
N GLU A 487 -13.86 -4.50 -12.07
CA GLU A 487 -13.67 -5.76 -12.78
C GLU A 487 -14.97 -6.57 -12.92
N GLN A 488 -15.74 -6.70 -11.84
CA GLN A 488 -17.04 -7.40 -11.90
C GLN A 488 -17.99 -6.72 -12.90
N ARG A 489 -18.09 -5.38 -12.85
CA ARG A 489 -18.95 -4.60 -13.77
C ARG A 489 -18.49 -4.73 -15.22
N LEU A 490 -17.19 -4.78 -15.47
CA LEU A 490 -16.63 -5.01 -16.82
C LEU A 490 -16.99 -6.40 -17.34
N ASN A 491 -16.83 -7.44 -16.52
CA ASN A 491 -17.17 -8.81 -16.88
C ASN A 491 -18.68 -8.98 -17.12
N GLU A 492 -19.53 -8.41 -16.26
CA GLU A 492 -20.98 -8.39 -16.46
C GLU A 492 -21.38 -7.67 -17.76
N ALA A 493 -20.74 -6.53 -18.05
CA ALA A 493 -20.96 -5.80 -19.29
C ALA A 493 -20.54 -6.63 -20.52
N ALA A 494 -19.42 -7.35 -20.43
CA ALA A 494 -18.93 -8.21 -21.51
C ALA A 494 -19.93 -9.35 -21.78
N ALA A 495 -20.43 -9.99 -20.72
CA ALA A 495 -21.45 -11.03 -20.81
C ALA A 495 -22.76 -10.50 -21.41
N LYS A 496 -23.20 -9.28 -21.04
CA LYS A 496 -24.40 -8.63 -21.61
C LYS A 496 -24.25 -8.33 -23.11
N LEU A 497 -23.05 -8.02 -23.58
CA LEU A 497 -22.74 -7.85 -25.00
C LEU A 497 -22.62 -9.19 -25.76
N GLY A 498 -22.67 -10.32 -25.06
CA GLY A 498 -22.49 -11.66 -25.64
C GLY A 498 -21.04 -11.96 -26.02
N ILE A 499 -20.07 -11.32 -25.36
CA ILE A 499 -18.66 -11.60 -25.56
C ILE A 499 -18.32 -12.90 -24.82
N GLY A 500 -17.72 -13.86 -25.53
CA GLY A 500 -17.36 -15.16 -24.96
C GLY A 500 -16.24 -15.07 -23.92
N GLU A 501 -16.20 -16.03 -23.00
CA GLU A 501 -15.14 -16.17 -22.00
C GLU A 501 -13.75 -16.20 -22.66
N GLY A 502 -12.78 -15.51 -22.06
CA GLY A 502 -11.42 -15.39 -22.59
C GLY A 502 -11.25 -14.46 -23.80
N THR A 503 -12.33 -13.88 -24.33
CA THR A 503 -12.24 -12.93 -25.47
C THR A 503 -12.03 -11.48 -25.03
N PHE A 504 -12.55 -11.12 -23.85
CA PHE A 504 -12.35 -9.82 -23.21
C PHE A 504 -11.57 -10.01 -21.91
N SER A 505 -10.65 -9.08 -21.63
CA SER A 505 -9.85 -9.08 -20.41
C SER A 505 -10.14 -7.81 -19.59
N ALA A 506 -10.77 -7.98 -18.44
CA ALA A 506 -10.97 -6.89 -17.50
C ALA A 506 -9.63 -6.36 -16.95
N LYS A 507 -8.63 -7.25 -16.77
CA LYS A 507 -7.27 -6.86 -16.37
C LYS A 507 -6.66 -5.86 -17.37
N GLU A 508 -6.76 -6.13 -18.67
CA GLU A 508 -6.28 -5.19 -19.71
C GLU A 508 -7.09 -3.88 -19.78
N ALA A 509 -8.36 -3.89 -19.37
CA ALA A 509 -9.18 -2.68 -19.29
C ALA A 509 -8.82 -1.80 -18.08
N ILE A 510 -8.37 -2.41 -16.97
CA ILE A 510 -7.98 -1.71 -15.73
C ILE A 510 -6.49 -1.29 -15.77
N GLN A 511 -5.64 -2.00 -16.52
CA GLN A 511 -4.21 -1.75 -16.63
C GLN A 511 -3.80 -0.27 -16.79
N PRO A 512 -4.49 0.57 -17.59
CA PRO A 512 -4.13 1.98 -17.73
C PRO A 512 -4.14 2.80 -16.42
N TYR A 513 -4.91 2.37 -15.41
CA TYR A 513 -4.89 3.01 -14.10
C TYR A 513 -3.61 2.66 -13.34
N TYR A 514 -3.19 1.39 -13.36
CA TYR A 514 -1.94 0.94 -12.73
C TYR A 514 -0.70 1.53 -13.41
N ASP A 515 -0.67 1.55 -14.75
CA ASP A 515 0.42 2.12 -15.56
C ASP A 515 0.77 3.57 -15.21
N ARG A 516 -0.16 4.30 -14.57
CA ARG A 516 0.03 5.68 -14.14
C ARG A 516 0.50 5.80 -12.70
N LEU A 517 0.30 4.78 -11.88
CA LEU A 517 0.61 4.81 -10.45
C LEU A 517 2.00 4.25 -10.17
N TYR A 518 2.38 3.16 -10.84
CA TYR A 518 3.64 2.48 -10.58
C TYR A 518 4.09 1.60 -11.75
N ASP A 519 5.38 1.27 -11.78
CA ASP A 519 6.03 0.44 -12.80
C ASP A 519 6.49 -0.92 -12.25
N HIS A 520 6.86 -0.92 -10.97
CA HIS A 520 7.27 -2.09 -10.19
C HIS A 520 6.88 -1.80 -8.74
N ILE A 521 6.77 -2.83 -7.90
CA ILE A 521 6.44 -2.69 -6.46
C ILE A 521 7.27 -1.60 -5.75
N ARG A 522 8.52 -1.34 -6.17
CA ARG A 522 9.43 -0.32 -5.61
C ARG A 522 9.67 0.90 -6.50
N ASP A 523 8.94 1.02 -7.61
CA ASP A 523 9.10 2.10 -8.60
C ASP A 523 7.73 2.75 -8.81
N TYR A 524 7.42 3.69 -7.92
CA TYR A 524 6.19 4.48 -7.92
C TYR A 524 6.54 5.92 -7.56
N GLU A 525 5.64 6.84 -7.90
CA GLU A 525 5.78 8.25 -7.55
C GLU A 525 5.02 8.51 -6.25
N GLU A 526 5.68 9.13 -5.26
CA GLU A 526 5.06 9.60 -4.01
C GLU A 526 4.23 10.88 -4.27
N ASN A 527 3.17 10.74 -5.06
CA ASN A 527 2.30 11.83 -5.50
C ASN A 527 0.86 11.58 -5.05
N PRO A 528 0.46 12.14 -3.88
CA PRO A 528 -0.89 11.99 -3.35
C PRO A 528 -2.01 12.40 -4.31
N GLU A 529 -1.84 13.51 -5.01
CA GLU A 529 -2.85 14.06 -5.92
C GLU A 529 -3.09 13.14 -7.11
N LYS A 530 -2.03 12.53 -7.64
CA LYS A 530 -2.09 11.57 -8.74
C LYS A 530 -2.85 10.31 -8.33
N LEU A 531 -2.60 9.77 -7.14
CA LEU A 531 -3.34 8.63 -6.59
C LEU A 531 -4.84 8.96 -6.46
N LEU A 532 -5.19 10.07 -5.82
CA LEU A 532 -6.58 10.48 -5.65
C LEU A 532 -7.27 10.76 -7.00
N GLN A 533 -6.55 11.30 -7.97
CA GLN A 533 -7.05 11.48 -9.33
C GLN A 533 -7.36 10.14 -10.00
N VAL A 534 -6.44 9.18 -9.99
CA VAL A 534 -6.65 7.86 -10.62
C VAL A 534 -7.81 7.12 -9.94
N ARG A 535 -7.91 7.18 -8.61
CA ARG A 535 -9.05 6.62 -7.88
C ARG A 535 -10.40 7.23 -8.30
N ARG A 536 -10.47 8.56 -8.47
CA ARG A 536 -11.67 9.23 -9.00
C ARG A 536 -12.07 8.68 -10.36
N GLU A 537 -11.10 8.51 -11.27
CA GLU A 537 -11.35 7.99 -12.61
C GLU A 537 -11.83 6.52 -12.61
N VAL A 538 -11.37 5.70 -11.66
CA VAL A 538 -11.92 4.35 -11.40
C VAL A 538 -13.38 4.45 -10.96
N ALA A 539 -13.71 5.34 -10.01
CA ALA A 539 -15.07 5.56 -9.53
C ALA A 539 -16.02 6.03 -10.64
N GLU A 540 -15.57 6.97 -11.48
CA GLU A 540 -16.30 7.44 -12.67
C GLU A 540 -16.60 6.28 -13.62
N SER A 541 -15.65 5.36 -13.79
CA SER A 541 -15.78 4.20 -14.67
C SER A 541 -16.77 3.17 -14.14
N ILE A 542 -16.78 2.92 -12.81
CA ILE A 542 -17.80 2.08 -12.16
C ILE A 542 -19.21 2.66 -12.41
N VAL A 543 -19.40 3.96 -12.19
CA VAL A 543 -20.68 4.64 -12.43
C VAL A 543 -21.07 4.61 -13.91
N ALA A 544 -20.12 4.78 -14.82
CA ALA A 544 -20.37 4.76 -16.26
C ALA A 544 -20.86 3.38 -16.75
N LEU A 545 -20.27 2.29 -16.25
CA LEU A 545 -20.65 0.92 -16.60
C LEU A 545 -22.06 0.55 -16.11
N GLU A 546 -22.51 1.13 -15.00
CA GLU A 546 -23.87 0.94 -14.48
C GLU A 546 -24.94 1.60 -15.37
N ARG A 547 -24.62 2.73 -15.99
CA ARG A 547 -25.56 3.55 -16.79
C ARG A 547 -25.66 3.15 -18.26
N ASP A 548 -25.45 1.87 -18.57
CA ASP A 548 -25.40 1.25 -19.91
C ASP A 548 -24.07 1.51 -20.68
N PRO A 549 -23.19 0.49 -20.82
CA PRO A 549 -21.92 0.63 -21.52
C PRO A 549 -22.13 0.62 -23.03
N ALA A 550 -21.80 1.74 -23.71
CA ALA A 550 -21.85 1.77 -25.18
C ALA A 550 -20.79 0.86 -25.83
N ALA A 551 -19.67 0.63 -25.14
CA ALA A 551 -18.61 -0.28 -25.53
C ALA A 551 -17.73 -0.62 -24.33
N LEU A 552 -16.93 -1.67 -24.48
CA LEU A 552 -15.82 -2.00 -23.60
C LEU A 552 -14.52 -1.76 -24.34
N VAL A 553 -13.51 -1.28 -23.63
CA VAL A 553 -12.20 -1.00 -24.21
C VAL A 553 -11.12 -1.69 -23.40
N THR A 554 -10.26 -2.45 -24.06
CA THR A 554 -9.02 -2.95 -23.46
C THR A 554 -7.83 -2.23 -24.07
N VAL A 555 -6.77 -2.11 -23.28
CA VAL A 555 -5.51 -1.53 -23.73
C VAL A 555 -4.45 -2.61 -23.61
N GLY A 556 -3.87 -2.99 -24.75
CA GLY A 556 -2.81 -3.97 -24.78
C GLY A 556 -1.58 -3.49 -24.01
N THR A 557 -0.71 -4.45 -23.66
CA THR A 557 0.57 -4.18 -23.00
C THR A 557 1.30 -3.05 -23.73
N PRO A 558 1.82 -2.04 -23.00
CA PRO A 558 2.57 -0.95 -23.62
C PRO A 558 3.70 -1.50 -24.49
N VAL A 559 3.72 -1.09 -25.77
CA VAL A 559 4.83 -1.35 -26.68
C VAL A 559 5.54 -0.04 -27.00
N PRO A 560 6.83 -0.09 -27.38
CA PRO A 560 7.55 1.13 -27.66
C PRO A 560 6.89 2.08 -28.66
N GLY A 561 6.68 3.34 -28.22
CA GLY A 561 6.08 4.41 -29.03
C GLY A 561 4.64 4.18 -29.49
N SER A 562 3.93 3.17 -28.96
CA SER A 562 2.55 2.89 -29.37
C SER A 562 1.70 2.20 -28.31
N ARG A 563 0.38 2.28 -28.47
CA ARG A 563 -0.60 1.54 -27.66
C ARG A 563 -1.58 0.85 -28.57
N THR A 564 -1.87 -0.41 -28.26
CA THR A 564 -2.94 -1.16 -28.92
C THR A 564 -4.24 -0.96 -28.15
N ILE A 565 -5.29 -0.56 -28.87
CA ILE A 565 -6.62 -0.31 -28.33
C ILE A 565 -7.57 -1.30 -28.99
N THR A 566 -8.28 -2.07 -28.17
CA THR A 566 -9.32 -2.99 -28.63
C THR A 566 -10.66 -2.49 -28.11
N VAL A 567 -11.61 -2.24 -29.01
CA VAL A 567 -12.95 -1.79 -28.67
C VAL A 567 -13.94 -2.91 -29.00
N PHE A 568 -14.79 -3.26 -28.04
CA PHE A 568 -15.92 -4.16 -28.21
C PHE A 568 -17.21 -3.35 -28.12
N ALA A 569 -17.96 -3.27 -29.22
CA ALA A 569 -19.20 -2.50 -29.29
C ALA A 569 -20.35 -3.36 -29.80
N GLY A 570 -21.59 -3.00 -29.47
CA GLY A 570 -22.77 -3.69 -30.00
C GLY A 570 -22.77 -3.74 -31.53
N LYS A 571 -23.31 -4.83 -32.09
CA LYS A 571 -23.28 -5.07 -33.55
C LYS A 571 -23.79 -3.90 -34.38
N GLY A 572 -23.04 -3.52 -35.40
CA GLY A 572 -23.35 -2.41 -36.30
C GLY A 572 -23.04 -1.03 -35.74
N ALA A 573 -22.42 -0.93 -34.55
CA ALA A 573 -21.92 0.33 -34.03
C ALA A 573 -20.80 0.89 -34.90
N GLN A 574 -20.72 2.22 -35.00
CA GLN A 574 -19.59 2.91 -35.60
C GLN A 574 -18.62 3.32 -34.49
N VAL A 575 -17.35 2.93 -34.62
CA VAL A 575 -16.31 3.26 -33.66
C VAL A 575 -15.28 4.17 -34.30
N ALA A 576 -14.89 5.22 -33.59
CA ALA A 576 -13.75 6.07 -33.96
C ALA A 576 -12.79 6.25 -32.77
N VAL A 577 -11.49 6.11 -33.03
CA VAL A 577 -10.43 6.35 -32.04
C VAL A 577 -9.64 7.57 -32.46
N ASN A 578 -9.53 8.58 -31.60
CA ASN A 578 -8.95 9.89 -31.89
C ASN A 578 -9.53 10.53 -33.18
N GLY A 579 -10.83 10.34 -33.40
CA GLY A 579 -11.54 10.85 -34.59
C GLY A 579 -11.36 10.01 -35.85
N GLN A 580 -10.51 8.98 -35.84
CA GLN A 580 -10.36 8.06 -36.96
C GLN A 580 -11.38 6.92 -36.85
N THR A 581 -12.35 6.88 -37.77
CA THR A 581 -13.31 5.77 -37.89
C THR A 581 -12.59 4.47 -38.22
N LEU A 582 -12.95 3.41 -37.50
CA LEU A 582 -12.40 2.06 -37.67
C LEU A 582 -13.40 1.15 -38.39
N ALA A 583 -12.87 0.21 -39.17
CA ALA A 583 -13.64 -0.94 -39.65
C ALA A 583 -13.55 -2.08 -38.59
N PRO A 584 -14.60 -2.88 -38.42
CA PRO A 584 -14.54 -4.01 -37.49
C PRO A 584 -13.49 -5.02 -37.95
N SER A 585 -12.63 -5.45 -37.03
CA SER A 585 -11.65 -6.53 -37.23
C SER A 585 -12.30 -7.90 -37.05
N VAL A 586 -13.32 -8.00 -36.20
CA VAL A 586 -14.17 -9.19 -36.03
C VAL A 586 -15.62 -8.76 -35.95
N THR A 587 -16.49 -9.45 -36.69
CA THR A 587 -17.94 -9.30 -36.58
C THR A 587 -18.53 -10.57 -36.01
N ALA A 588 -19.07 -10.48 -34.79
CA ALA A 588 -19.75 -11.57 -34.11
C ALA A 588 -21.28 -11.44 -34.24
N ASP A 589 -22.01 -12.32 -33.56
CA ASP A 589 -23.47 -12.33 -33.62
C ASP A 589 -24.10 -11.13 -32.92
N THR A 590 -23.53 -10.71 -31.78
CA THR A 590 -24.09 -9.66 -30.91
C THR A 590 -23.19 -8.42 -30.78
N TYR A 591 -21.91 -8.52 -31.14
CA TYR A 591 -20.94 -7.43 -31.04
C TYR A 591 -20.00 -7.39 -32.25
N ASP A 592 -19.34 -6.25 -32.43
CA ASP A 592 -18.21 -6.05 -33.33
C ASP A 592 -16.96 -5.69 -32.50
N ARG A 593 -15.80 -6.23 -32.89
CA ARG A 593 -14.49 -5.90 -32.34
C ARG A 593 -13.76 -4.98 -33.31
N PHE A 594 -13.06 -4.00 -32.77
CA PHE A 594 -12.22 -3.05 -33.51
C PHE A 594 -10.85 -3.03 -32.87
N ASP A 595 -9.81 -3.31 -33.64
CA ASP A 595 -8.42 -3.24 -33.19
C ASP A 595 -7.72 -2.09 -33.90
N THR A 596 -6.99 -1.27 -33.14
CA THR A 596 -6.11 -0.25 -33.71
C THR A 596 -4.86 -0.11 -32.86
N THR A 597 -3.75 0.22 -33.51
CA THR A 597 -2.51 0.62 -32.84
C THR A 597 -2.26 2.08 -33.13
N ILE A 598 -2.18 2.88 -32.09
CA ILE A 598 -1.91 4.32 -32.18
C ILE A 598 -0.47 4.60 -31.77
N ALA A 599 0.22 5.39 -32.59
CA ALA A 599 1.53 5.93 -32.22
C ALA A 599 1.32 7.06 -31.20
N LEU A 600 2.00 6.96 -30.06
CA LEU A 600 1.94 7.94 -29.00
C LEU A 600 3.37 8.25 -28.55
N ALA A 601 3.69 9.54 -28.45
CA ALA A 601 4.96 9.96 -27.91
C ALA A 601 5.07 9.58 -26.42
N PRO A 602 6.26 9.55 -25.82
CA PRO A 602 6.41 9.45 -24.37
C PRO A 602 5.58 10.50 -23.62
N GLY A 603 4.99 10.14 -22.49
CA GLY A 603 4.17 11.00 -21.65
C GLY A 603 2.73 10.50 -21.47
N LEU A 604 1.88 11.36 -20.91
CA LEU A 604 0.47 11.07 -20.65
C LEU A 604 -0.40 11.59 -21.80
N HIS A 605 -1.29 10.75 -22.33
CA HIS A 605 -2.16 11.08 -23.46
C HIS A 605 -3.61 10.77 -23.18
N ASP A 606 -4.50 11.67 -23.62
CA ASP A 606 -5.94 11.42 -23.68
C ASP A 606 -6.28 10.78 -25.03
N VAL A 607 -6.78 9.55 -24.99
CA VAL A 607 -7.26 8.80 -26.15
C VAL A 607 -8.77 8.75 -26.13
N THR A 608 -9.40 9.30 -27.15
CA THR A 608 -10.85 9.41 -27.24
C THR A 608 -11.42 8.28 -28.09
N VAL A 609 -12.29 7.47 -27.52
CA VAL A 609 -13.07 6.43 -28.21
C VAL A 609 -14.52 6.88 -28.32
N ALA A 610 -14.96 7.21 -29.53
CA ALA A 610 -16.34 7.56 -29.83
C ALA A 610 -17.08 6.35 -30.40
N VAL A 611 -18.22 6.01 -29.81
CA VAL A 611 -19.06 4.87 -30.23
C VAL A 611 -20.46 5.38 -30.54
N SER A 612 -20.87 5.21 -31.80
CA SER A 612 -22.16 5.66 -32.31
C SER A 612 -23.05 4.47 -32.64
N ALA A 613 -24.22 4.39 -31.99
CA ALA A 613 -25.24 3.38 -32.24
C ALA A 613 -26.64 4.00 -32.07
N GLY A 614 -27.60 3.61 -32.91
CA GLY A 614 -28.99 4.06 -32.78
C GLY A 614 -29.19 5.59 -32.88
N GLY A 615 -28.27 6.33 -33.50
CA GLY A 615 -28.33 7.79 -33.62
C GLY A 615 -27.77 8.57 -32.43
N ALA A 616 -27.23 7.90 -31.41
CA ALA A 616 -26.52 8.51 -30.28
C ALA A 616 -25.02 8.17 -30.34
N THR A 617 -24.18 9.08 -29.85
CA THR A 617 -22.73 8.87 -29.71
C THR A 617 -22.35 8.97 -28.23
N LYS A 618 -21.69 7.95 -27.69
CA LYS A 618 -21.02 8.03 -26.38
C LYS A 618 -19.51 8.12 -26.60
N THR A 619 -18.84 8.85 -25.72
CA THR A 619 -17.38 9.05 -25.76
C THR A 619 -16.76 8.52 -24.49
N ILE A 620 -15.74 7.68 -24.65
CA ILE A 620 -14.88 7.18 -23.57
C ILE A 620 -13.53 7.87 -23.73
N VAL A 621 -12.98 8.43 -22.65
CA VAL A 621 -11.65 9.03 -22.64
C VAL A 621 -10.73 8.14 -21.81
N LEU A 622 -9.75 7.53 -22.47
CA LEU A 622 -8.71 6.75 -21.82
C LEU A 622 -7.50 7.65 -21.58
N LYS A 623 -6.93 7.59 -20.39
CA LYS A 623 -5.68 8.30 -20.07
C LYS A 623 -4.54 7.30 -20.04
N LEU A 624 -3.70 7.32 -21.06
CA LEU A 624 -2.65 6.33 -21.26
C LEU A 624 -1.28 6.93 -20.95
N ALA A 625 -0.58 6.32 -20.00
CA ALA A 625 0.85 6.57 -19.83
C ALA A 625 1.63 5.81 -20.90
N VAL A 626 2.42 6.53 -21.68
CA VAL A 626 3.33 5.94 -22.66
C VAL A 626 4.73 6.23 -22.19
N LYS A 627 5.45 5.16 -21.88
CA LYS A 627 6.81 5.29 -21.36
C LYS A 627 7.73 5.80 -22.45
N GLU A 628 8.75 6.52 -22.03
CA GLU A 628 9.82 6.89 -22.92
C GLU A 628 10.50 5.62 -23.43
N THR A 629 10.34 5.38 -24.72
CA THR A 629 11.08 4.31 -25.36
C THR A 629 12.34 4.92 -25.88
N ALA A 630 13.26 5.07 -24.94
CA ALA A 630 14.62 5.27 -25.30
C ALA A 630 15.00 4.12 -26.24
N GLN A 631 15.57 4.45 -27.38
CA GLN A 631 16.24 3.45 -28.18
C GLN A 631 17.30 2.82 -27.27
N THR A 632 17.07 1.58 -26.84
CA THR A 632 17.95 0.94 -25.89
C THR A 632 19.18 0.45 -26.62
N TYR A 633 20.31 1.08 -26.35
CA TYR A 633 21.61 0.62 -26.81
C TYR A 633 22.15 -0.37 -25.79
N ALA A 634 22.61 -1.52 -26.27
CA ALA A 634 23.34 -2.50 -25.48
C ALA A 634 24.83 -2.24 -25.59
N ILE A 635 25.44 -1.76 -24.51
CA ILE A 635 26.87 -1.49 -24.42
C ILE A 635 27.53 -2.70 -23.78
N ALA A 636 28.19 -3.53 -24.60
CA ALA A 636 28.84 -4.75 -24.12
C ALA A 636 29.91 -4.44 -23.07
N LEU A 637 29.87 -5.21 -21.98
CA LEU A 637 30.87 -5.25 -20.90
C LEU A 637 31.69 -6.54 -20.99
N ASN A 638 31.02 -7.68 -21.19
CA ASN A 638 31.66 -8.98 -21.34
C ASN A 638 30.69 -9.99 -21.96
N ARG A 639 30.99 -10.47 -23.17
CA ARG A 639 30.20 -11.49 -23.89
C ARG A 639 30.66 -12.94 -23.63
N ALA A 640 31.68 -13.12 -22.79
CA ALA A 640 32.24 -14.44 -22.49
C ALA A 640 32.67 -15.33 -23.68
N GLU A 641 32.92 -14.75 -24.87
CA GLU A 641 33.23 -15.52 -26.10
C GLU A 641 34.69 -16.01 -26.22
N THR A 642 35.58 -15.60 -25.32
CA THR A 642 37.01 -15.94 -25.39
C THR A 642 37.60 -16.21 -24.01
N GLU A 643 38.70 -16.97 -23.98
CA GLU A 643 39.52 -17.16 -22.78
C GLU A 643 40.00 -15.83 -22.16
N GLN A 644 40.28 -14.81 -22.98
CA GLN A 644 40.61 -13.48 -22.45
C GLN A 644 39.41 -12.83 -21.76
N ALA A 645 38.22 -12.94 -22.33
CA ALA A 645 36.99 -12.40 -21.74
C ALA A 645 36.66 -13.06 -20.40
N VAL A 646 36.82 -14.37 -20.28
CA VAL A 646 36.68 -15.10 -19.01
C VAL A 646 37.71 -14.64 -17.97
N LYS A 647 38.98 -14.44 -18.37
CA LYS A 647 40.06 -13.99 -17.47
C LYS A 647 39.91 -12.56 -16.94
N ARG A 648 39.03 -11.74 -17.52
CA ARG A 648 38.68 -10.42 -16.97
C ARG A 648 37.91 -10.52 -15.64
N TRP A 649 37.22 -11.64 -15.41
CA TRP A 649 36.60 -11.92 -14.13
C TRP A 649 37.65 -12.44 -13.16
N THR A 650 38.02 -11.61 -12.19
CA THR A 650 38.99 -11.97 -11.16
C THR A 650 38.30 -12.68 -10.01
N SER A 651 38.91 -13.78 -9.56
CA SER A 651 38.46 -14.51 -8.39
C SER A 651 39.60 -15.26 -7.74
N SER A 652 39.54 -15.39 -6.42
CA SER A 652 40.38 -16.31 -5.64
C SER A 652 39.59 -17.47 -5.04
N THR A 653 38.28 -17.50 -5.25
CA THR A 653 37.33 -18.38 -4.55
C THR A 653 36.38 -19.15 -5.47
N VAL A 654 36.25 -18.72 -6.73
CA VAL A 654 35.39 -19.30 -7.77
C VAL A 654 36.26 -19.71 -8.95
N GLU A 655 36.05 -20.91 -9.48
CA GLU A 655 36.72 -21.35 -10.70
C GLU A 655 35.93 -20.87 -11.92
N THR A 656 36.58 -20.12 -12.80
CA THR A 656 35.98 -19.61 -14.04
C THR A 656 36.60 -20.29 -15.26
N SER A 657 35.78 -20.60 -16.27
CA SER A 657 36.22 -21.22 -17.52
C SER A 657 35.30 -20.87 -18.69
N LEU A 658 35.83 -20.93 -19.90
CA LEU A 658 35.06 -20.81 -21.13
C LEU A 658 34.24 -22.08 -21.35
N SER A 659 32.96 -21.95 -21.69
CA SER A 659 32.04 -23.07 -21.90
C SER A 659 31.24 -22.91 -23.17
N GLY A 660 30.97 -24.00 -23.90
CA GLY A 660 30.03 -24.01 -25.02
C GLY A 660 28.57 -24.32 -24.60
N GLU A 661 28.33 -24.47 -23.31
CA GLU A 661 27.01 -24.76 -22.73
C GLU A 661 26.29 -23.46 -22.36
N HIS A 662 24.98 -23.38 -22.61
CA HIS A 662 24.10 -22.30 -22.15
C HIS A 662 24.51 -20.88 -22.59
N ALA A 663 25.15 -20.74 -23.75
CA ALA A 663 25.30 -19.44 -24.41
C ALA A 663 23.93 -18.95 -24.87
N THR A 664 23.62 -17.69 -24.59
CA THR A 664 22.36 -17.03 -25.02
C THR A 664 22.58 -16.16 -26.25
N GLU A 665 23.81 -15.67 -26.48
CA GLU A 665 24.27 -15.06 -27.72
C GLU A 665 25.63 -15.64 -28.08
N GLY A 666 25.95 -15.77 -29.38
CA GLY A 666 27.23 -16.31 -29.80
C GLY A 666 27.37 -17.83 -29.55
N ALA A 667 28.55 -18.27 -29.13
CA ALA A 667 28.92 -19.69 -29.05
C ALA A 667 29.39 -20.12 -27.66
N HIS A 668 29.69 -19.19 -26.75
CA HIS A 668 30.23 -19.53 -25.44
C HIS A 668 29.62 -18.72 -24.30
N SER A 669 29.78 -19.23 -23.09
CA SER A 669 29.40 -18.59 -21.83
C SER A 669 30.54 -18.68 -20.80
N LEU A 670 30.44 -17.87 -19.75
CA LEU A 670 31.29 -17.93 -18.58
C LEU A 670 30.75 -18.98 -17.62
N LYS A 671 31.42 -20.13 -17.52
CA LYS A 671 31.13 -21.11 -16.47
C LYS A 671 31.83 -20.73 -15.17
N ALA A 672 31.06 -20.51 -14.12
CA ALA A 672 31.54 -20.18 -12.78
C ALA A 672 31.17 -21.30 -11.78
N VAL A 673 32.17 -21.90 -11.16
CA VAL A 673 32.01 -22.97 -10.16
C VAL A 673 32.35 -22.43 -8.77
N TYR A 674 31.31 -22.18 -7.99
CA TYR A 674 31.36 -21.76 -6.59
C TYR A 674 31.58 -23.00 -5.73
N LYS A 675 32.77 -23.12 -5.13
CA LYS A 675 33.15 -24.32 -4.37
C LYS A 675 32.35 -24.46 -3.07
N ALA A 676 32.01 -25.70 -2.73
CA ALA A 676 31.46 -26.04 -1.42
C ALA A 676 32.36 -25.53 -0.29
N GLY A 677 31.75 -24.90 0.72
CA GLY A 677 32.44 -24.43 1.91
C GLY A 677 33.30 -23.16 1.72
N ALA A 678 33.38 -22.57 0.54
CA ALA A 678 34.07 -21.29 0.34
C ALA A 678 33.37 -20.16 1.12
N LYS A 679 34.13 -19.31 1.82
CA LYS A 679 33.58 -18.14 2.52
C LYS A 679 33.51 -16.97 1.55
N PHE A 680 32.31 -16.39 1.38
CA PHE A 680 32.06 -15.26 0.46
C PHE A 680 32.62 -15.49 -0.96
N PRO A 681 32.32 -16.62 -1.61
CA PRO A 681 32.80 -16.87 -2.97
C PRO A 681 32.27 -15.78 -3.91
N ASN A 682 33.15 -15.22 -4.73
CA ASN A 682 32.84 -14.09 -5.60
C ASN A 682 33.66 -14.11 -6.88
N ILE A 683 33.09 -13.52 -7.93
CA ILE A 683 33.81 -13.13 -9.15
C ILE A 683 33.67 -11.62 -9.31
N ARG A 684 34.74 -10.94 -9.72
CA ARG A 684 34.79 -9.49 -9.85
C ARG A 684 35.13 -9.09 -11.27
N LEU A 685 34.32 -8.24 -11.85
CA LEU A 685 34.61 -7.59 -13.11
C LEU A 685 35.32 -6.25 -12.83
N PHE A 686 36.47 -6.32 -12.13
CA PHE A 686 37.40 -5.19 -11.94
C PHE A 686 38.79 -5.63 -11.45
N GLU A 687 39.81 -4.89 -11.92
CA GLU A 687 41.28 -5.04 -11.87
C GLU A 687 41.87 -6.43 -12.18
N ALA A 688 42.71 -6.63 -13.20
CA ALA A 688 43.71 -5.71 -13.79
C ALA A 688 43.61 -5.71 -15.34
N GLY A 689 43.56 -4.58 -16.07
CA GLY A 689 44.29 -3.30 -15.96
C GLY A 689 43.50 -2.05 -15.54
N LYS A 690 42.48 -2.27 -14.70
CA LYS A 690 42.18 -1.53 -13.45
C LYS A 690 40.84 -0.81 -13.31
N GLY A 691 39.91 -1.04 -14.22
CA GLY A 691 38.51 -0.62 -14.08
C GLY A 691 37.82 -0.59 -15.43
N PHE A 692 36.56 -0.20 -15.45
CA PHE A 692 35.87 0.11 -16.69
C PHE A 692 36.50 1.33 -17.38
N ARG A 693 36.35 1.46 -18.70
CA ARG A 693 36.89 2.60 -19.48
C ARG A 693 36.43 3.96 -18.95
N SER A 694 35.24 4.01 -18.34
CA SER A 694 34.70 5.17 -17.62
C SER A 694 34.25 4.76 -16.21
N ALA A 695 34.48 5.65 -15.25
CA ALA A 695 33.87 5.58 -13.93
C ALA A 695 32.46 6.20 -13.90
N ASP A 696 32.10 6.97 -14.92
CA ASP A 696 30.80 7.60 -15.03
C ASP A 696 29.81 6.69 -15.74
N TRP A 697 28.87 6.16 -14.95
CA TRP A 697 27.77 5.29 -15.35
C TRP A 697 26.41 6.00 -15.25
N SER A 698 26.39 7.31 -14.99
CA SER A 698 25.15 8.07 -14.79
C SER A 698 24.25 8.15 -16.03
N ALA A 699 24.81 7.88 -17.22
CA ALA A 699 24.09 7.82 -18.49
C ALA A 699 23.53 6.42 -18.83
N PHE A 700 23.84 5.40 -18.03
CA PHE A 700 23.32 4.04 -18.23
C PHE A 700 22.07 3.83 -17.37
N GLU A 701 21.07 3.17 -17.93
CA GLU A 701 19.81 2.87 -17.27
C GLU A 701 19.92 1.62 -16.39
N ALA A 702 20.59 0.58 -16.87
CA ALA A 702 20.65 -0.72 -16.21
C ALA A 702 21.91 -1.50 -16.57
N LEU A 703 22.34 -2.37 -15.67
CA LEU A 703 23.20 -3.51 -15.95
C LEU A 703 22.32 -4.71 -16.31
N GLU A 704 22.60 -5.40 -17.41
CA GLU A 704 21.97 -6.66 -17.77
C GLU A 704 23.01 -7.77 -18.01
N PHE A 705 22.63 -9.00 -17.71
CA PHE A 705 23.37 -10.21 -18.09
C PHE A 705 22.46 -11.43 -18.04
N ASP A 706 22.81 -12.46 -18.79
CA ASP A 706 22.09 -13.72 -18.79
C ASP A 706 22.76 -14.71 -17.84
N VAL A 707 21.96 -15.54 -17.18
CA VAL A 707 22.44 -16.56 -16.26
C VAL A 707 21.62 -17.84 -16.43
N PHE A 708 22.29 -18.99 -16.49
CA PHE A 708 21.66 -20.30 -16.46
C PHE A 708 22.14 -21.09 -15.24
N ASN A 709 21.19 -21.66 -14.51
CA ASN A 709 21.45 -22.51 -13.36
C ASN A 709 21.09 -23.98 -13.66
N PRO A 710 22.05 -24.88 -13.89
CA PRO A 710 21.80 -26.31 -14.10
C PRO A 710 21.45 -27.07 -12.80
N GLY A 711 21.69 -26.48 -11.62
CA GLY A 711 21.64 -27.15 -10.33
C GLY A 711 20.36 -26.85 -9.56
N GLU A 712 20.42 -26.93 -8.23
CA GLU A 712 19.37 -26.43 -7.34
C GLU A 712 19.28 -24.91 -7.41
N THR A 713 18.15 -24.32 -7.01
CA THR A 713 17.94 -22.87 -6.97
C THR A 713 19.08 -22.16 -6.24
N VAL A 714 19.59 -21.09 -6.85
CA VAL A 714 20.75 -20.35 -6.36
C VAL A 714 20.34 -18.91 -6.09
N GLN A 715 20.69 -18.43 -4.90
CA GLN A 715 20.69 -17.02 -4.55
C GLN A 715 22.10 -16.45 -4.67
N PHE A 716 22.26 -15.34 -5.41
CA PHE A 716 23.50 -14.58 -5.45
C PHE A 716 23.22 -13.07 -5.42
N TYR A 717 24.24 -12.26 -5.20
CA TYR A 717 24.12 -10.81 -5.09
C TYR A 717 24.94 -10.14 -6.19
N VAL A 718 24.35 -9.12 -6.82
CA VAL A 718 25.04 -8.17 -7.67
C VAL A 718 25.50 -7.01 -6.81
N LYS A 719 26.81 -6.89 -6.61
CA LYS A 719 27.43 -5.87 -5.77
C LYS A 719 28.15 -4.84 -6.62
N PHE A 720 27.87 -3.57 -6.36
CA PHE A 720 28.50 -2.42 -6.99
C PHE A 720 29.57 -1.82 -6.09
N HIS A 721 30.66 -1.36 -6.70
CA HIS A 721 31.77 -0.70 -6.00
C HIS A 721 31.96 0.71 -6.53
N GLY A 722 32.06 1.69 -5.63
CA GLY A 722 32.48 3.06 -5.95
C GLY A 722 33.99 3.25 -5.82
N LEU A 723 34.54 4.23 -6.54
CA LEU A 723 35.96 4.62 -6.45
C LEU A 723 36.35 5.10 -5.04
N ASN A 724 35.39 5.63 -4.28
CA ASN A 724 35.56 6.05 -2.89
C ASN A 724 35.61 4.89 -1.87
N GLY A 725 35.48 3.64 -2.33
CA GLY A 725 35.47 2.44 -1.49
C GLY A 725 34.12 2.09 -0.86
N LYS A 726 33.05 2.87 -1.10
CA LYS A 726 31.69 2.48 -0.76
C LYS A 726 31.20 1.36 -1.69
N THR A 727 30.27 0.55 -1.19
CA THR A 727 29.67 -0.53 -1.97
C THR A 727 28.17 -0.58 -1.75
N ASP A 728 27.47 -1.14 -2.72
CA ASP A 728 26.04 -1.45 -2.63
C ASP A 728 25.82 -2.91 -3.06
N ASP A 729 25.36 -3.76 -2.13
CA ASP A 729 25.05 -5.17 -2.35
C ASP A 729 23.58 -5.50 -2.10
N THR A 730 22.69 -4.53 -2.29
CA THR A 730 21.24 -4.69 -2.09
C THR A 730 20.52 -5.48 -3.20
N PHE A 731 21.21 -5.81 -4.30
CA PHE A 731 20.61 -6.49 -5.46
C PHE A 731 20.76 -8.02 -5.38
N MET A 732 19.87 -8.64 -4.63
CA MET A 732 19.75 -10.09 -4.53
C MET A 732 19.03 -10.67 -5.76
N GLN A 733 19.55 -11.76 -6.31
CA GLN A 733 19.00 -12.49 -7.46
C GLN A 733 18.74 -13.95 -7.06
N TYR A 734 17.63 -14.51 -7.51
CA TYR A 734 17.31 -15.93 -7.39
C TYR A 734 17.21 -16.51 -8.78
N VAL A 735 17.98 -17.57 -9.08
CA VAL A 735 17.89 -18.27 -10.37
C VAL A 735 17.47 -19.70 -10.11
N ARG A 736 16.32 -20.07 -10.64
CA ARG A 736 15.70 -21.37 -10.37
C ARG A 736 16.46 -22.52 -11.01
N ALA A 737 16.26 -23.70 -10.44
CA ALA A 737 16.84 -24.93 -10.95
C ALA A 737 16.44 -25.20 -12.42
N GLY A 738 17.43 -25.42 -13.29
CA GLY A 738 17.23 -25.70 -14.71
C GLY A 738 16.72 -24.53 -15.55
N ARG A 739 16.75 -23.29 -15.03
CA ARG A 739 16.26 -22.10 -15.72
C ARG A 739 17.39 -21.18 -16.18
N GLY A 740 17.12 -20.48 -17.28
CA GLY A 740 17.91 -19.37 -17.79
C GLY A 740 17.12 -18.08 -17.64
N GLU A 741 17.75 -17.02 -17.16
CA GLU A 741 17.13 -15.75 -16.84
C GLU A 741 18.02 -14.59 -17.32
N THR A 742 17.40 -13.49 -17.76
CA THR A 742 18.11 -12.22 -17.97
C THR A 742 17.94 -11.39 -16.71
N ILE A 743 19.03 -11.20 -15.99
CA ILE A 743 19.08 -10.32 -14.83
C ILE A 743 19.18 -8.89 -15.31
N ARG A 744 18.30 -8.01 -14.80
CA ARG A 744 18.35 -6.56 -15.04
C ARG A 744 18.43 -5.82 -13.71
N VAL A 745 19.50 -5.05 -13.53
CA VAL A 745 19.71 -4.19 -12.37
C VAL A 745 19.65 -2.72 -12.78
N PRO A 746 18.55 -1.99 -12.49
CA PRO A 746 18.44 -0.56 -12.79
C PRO A 746 19.51 0.24 -12.02
N LEU A 747 20.38 0.95 -12.74
CA LEU A 747 21.48 1.70 -12.13
C LEU A 747 20.99 2.89 -11.30
N LYS A 748 19.84 3.47 -11.65
CA LYS A 748 19.17 4.51 -10.84
C LYS A 748 18.89 4.07 -9.39
N GLN A 749 18.85 2.77 -9.13
CA GLN A 749 18.59 2.19 -7.81
C GLN A 749 19.88 1.89 -7.03
N VAL A 750 21.06 2.00 -7.66
CA VAL A 750 22.33 1.76 -6.98
C VAL A 750 22.62 2.94 -6.08
N ASN A 751 22.75 2.69 -4.77
CA ASN A 751 22.99 3.70 -3.74
C ASN A 751 24.47 4.11 -3.67
N LEU A 752 25.02 4.50 -4.81
CA LEU A 752 26.37 5.02 -4.99
C LEU A 752 26.34 6.23 -5.94
N ASP A 753 27.40 7.02 -5.91
CA ASP A 753 27.61 8.05 -6.92
C ASP A 753 27.95 7.38 -8.26
N LEU A 754 26.97 7.29 -9.15
CA LEU A 754 27.13 6.68 -10.47
C LEU A 754 28.19 7.36 -11.33
N THR A 755 28.62 8.59 -11.01
CA THR A 755 29.71 9.25 -11.73
C THR A 755 31.10 8.73 -11.32
N GLN A 756 31.18 7.94 -10.25
CA GLN A 756 32.41 7.49 -9.58
C GLN A 756 32.40 5.98 -9.31
N MET A 757 32.10 5.18 -10.32
CA MET A 757 32.00 3.72 -10.24
C MET A 757 33.33 3.01 -10.52
N LYS A 758 33.53 1.88 -9.86
CA LYS A 758 34.74 1.05 -9.95
C LYS A 758 34.49 -0.28 -10.64
N GLY A 759 33.41 -0.98 -10.31
CA GLY A 759 33.11 -2.27 -10.91
C GLY A 759 32.00 -3.06 -10.25
N ILE A 760 31.80 -4.27 -10.78
CA ILE A 760 30.72 -5.20 -10.40
C ILE A 760 31.33 -6.46 -9.78
N GLU A 761 30.70 -6.96 -8.73
CA GLU A 761 31.04 -8.21 -8.05
C GLU A 761 29.79 -9.09 -7.96
N LEU A 762 29.89 -10.35 -8.40
CA LEU A 762 28.85 -11.36 -8.17
C LEU A 762 29.31 -12.26 -7.04
N TRP A 763 28.58 -12.26 -5.92
CA TRP A 763 28.97 -13.03 -4.73
C TRP A 763 27.82 -13.82 -4.11
N MET A 764 28.17 -14.86 -3.37
CA MET A 764 27.22 -15.72 -2.66
C MET A 764 27.63 -15.91 -1.20
N TRP A 765 26.66 -16.17 -0.33
CA TRP A 765 26.94 -16.74 0.98
C TRP A 765 27.56 -18.14 0.85
N GLN A 766 28.24 -18.60 1.89
CA GLN A 766 28.87 -19.92 1.92
C GLN A 766 27.85 -21.02 1.63
N GLN A 767 28.11 -21.83 0.61
CA GLN A 767 27.27 -22.94 0.20
C GLN A 767 27.78 -24.26 0.78
N SER A 768 26.87 -25.16 1.16
CA SER A 768 27.21 -26.50 1.66
C SER A 768 27.67 -27.43 0.52
N ALA A 769 27.14 -27.23 -0.69
CA ALA A 769 27.49 -27.93 -1.92
C ALA A 769 28.04 -26.95 -2.96
N ALA A 770 28.78 -27.46 -3.94
CA ALA A 770 29.26 -26.63 -5.03
C ALA A 770 28.09 -26.19 -5.92
N LYS A 771 28.11 -24.94 -6.38
CA LYS A 771 27.11 -24.38 -7.29
C LYS A 771 27.79 -24.00 -8.60
N THR A 772 27.22 -24.40 -9.72
CA THR A 772 27.71 -24.04 -11.05
C THR A 772 26.69 -23.10 -11.67
N LEU A 773 27.13 -21.96 -12.18
CA LEU A 773 26.32 -21.02 -12.96
C LEU A 773 27.02 -20.76 -14.28
N TYR A 774 26.23 -20.55 -15.33
CA TYR A 774 26.72 -20.10 -16.63
C TYR A 774 26.23 -18.68 -16.83
N PHE A 775 27.14 -17.73 -17.00
CA PHE A 775 26.79 -16.33 -17.23
C PHE A 775 27.15 -15.91 -18.65
N ASP A 776 26.35 -15.05 -19.25
CA ASP A 776 26.57 -14.56 -20.61
C ASP A 776 26.10 -13.11 -20.78
N ASN A 777 26.54 -12.44 -21.85
CA ASN A 777 26.05 -11.14 -22.32
C ASN A 777 25.94 -10.01 -21.28
N PHE A 778 26.98 -9.82 -20.45
CA PHE A 778 27.05 -8.64 -19.58
C PHE A 778 27.10 -7.37 -20.42
N ARG A 779 26.14 -6.48 -20.18
CA ARG A 779 25.94 -5.23 -20.94
C ARG A 779 25.37 -4.13 -20.06
N PHE A 780 25.70 -2.88 -20.35
CA PHE A 780 24.86 -1.77 -19.93
C PHE A 780 23.77 -1.50 -20.96
N VAL A 781 22.61 -1.06 -20.48
CA VAL A 781 21.53 -0.51 -21.30
C VAL A 781 21.55 1.01 -21.15
N SER A 782 21.46 1.75 -22.25
CA SER A 782 21.36 3.23 -22.25
C SER A 782 20.34 3.70 -23.28
N GLY A 783 19.78 4.88 -23.03
CA GLY A 783 18.98 5.61 -24.01
C GLY A 783 19.78 6.32 -25.10
N GLU A 784 21.11 6.43 -24.94
CA GLU A 784 22.01 7.01 -25.93
C GLU A 784 23.09 6.00 -26.37
N PRO A 785 23.56 6.08 -27.63
CA PRO A 785 24.64 5.23 -28.08
C PRO A 785 25.92 5.60 -27.33
N ALA A 786 26.62 4.60 -26.82
CA ALA A 786 27.93 4.76 -26.19
C ALA A 786 28.90 3.68 -26.67
N ASP A 787 30.19 3.99 -26.61
CA ASP A 787 31.25 3.03 -26.90
C ASP A 787 31.18 1.82 -25.95
N SER A 788 31.64 0.65 -26.43
CA SER A 788 31.82 -0.52 -25.57
C SER A 788 32.63 -0.17 -24.30
N MET A 789 32.16 -0.73 -23.19
CA MET A 789 32.72 -0.57 -21.85
C MET A 789 33.50 -1.84 -21.43
N GLU A 790 33.94 -2.65 -22.39
CA GLU A 790 34.77 -3.83 -22.13
C GLU A 790 36.04 -3.45 -21.34
N PRO A 791 36.27 -4.05 -20.15
CA PRO A 791 37.38 -3.70 -19.27
C PRO A 791 38.75 -4.28 -19.67
#